data_AF-A0AAF0ZBE3-F1
#
_entry.id   AF-A0AAF0ZBE3-F1
#
_cell.length_a   1.000
_cell.length_b   1.000
_cell.length_c   1.000
_cell.angle_alpha   90.00
_cell.angle_beta   90.00
_cell.angle_gamma   90.00
#
_symmetry.space_group_name_H-M   'P 1'
#
loop_
_entity.id
_entity.type
_entity.pdbx_description
1 polymer ?
#
loop_
_entity_poly.entity_id
_entity_poly.type
_entity_poly.pdbx_seq_one_letter_code
_entity_poly.pdbx_strand_id
1 'polypeptide(L)'
;MTDINNLDNDRKSKKSRKKEQPLINLALTSLNQPEDEVLRNWLKIVYPKILDHLSLKQAKGVSQNIAEHLAREINPENKKKAINTLVNLRKDQSLAVHLLNAVLGGWTLLKLANLDDLERRLYLAGITLHDLNKMVLDKLGDFRMDGDNWETYKKELNKWAEKLNLWNFISQEYWQDVAYLAQNAEQKRGANKTGANYPNLQHSIGYLDDFSDFIRFGDLVASMGYHPDDLEKDSLRGILLRKLRGKYTIRYHKTNENRGLLTQEIHNAVLEKTKKVAWIPFLYFPDGVTYFAPKDGDEPDLTNIAEIVRNNTLKIVAKGVGNFISRAGKGVKYAPDLIEIADVKLACHTLIRRTFAIISDKKEPVTGARREKILSKNPQLKSLDWEYPNNLQCDRIAEGFNGITGLISDYFGLEKDAITKLILDSLNMAKYFEDYQKIPSDGGVPHGWYYIGGHYIKKNPSLNEAELEEIMLNSVNNILEKLGKPDRPPPFSFLDDYIAQVLNIHQNKINHNFAGELSRYHKNKANRKREAICAICNSNFEIREEFSNYSNKRVTSASKESKRGVCVICQVEKLLRRNVMETDLSAEDETIYLHLYPAYYFTPETNLIMNRAYDNFAQSNFAELDKEFSKEQYNPNYLPRLDIFRIGEDPNANKKRRVYKEQLSEEENQKYQEGKMHGYYLLGVPYLGKNPTNTETWTMPSILSLITPIALGIKVIASRNPIPIYDSGADFKETVMLDGVHNYWQHSIKKTIFRLDELEKAIPAVFSVYALTSQAYRDSKNFPVWNALNGVSQSLDTSILYIFHYADRIEQNSKLEDMPLWLAEKLFQYYGILTEYYQTINPNYGGAKQLKMIQEIVDQYACFYRAKGRAAYARLRPFNTAAKVILDSLPSTSQENLKLIIEGELMALLDGIRDKHIDGYLPDDIFKNREKAEQLISIFADSFIEKIFNEYCQKERSLLRKNINLLRKGAEAYYIKTYGKKSELQEEN
;
A
#
# COMPACT_ATOMS: atom_id res chain seq x y z
N MET A 1 22.48 -50.84 1.49
CA MET A 1 21.80 -50.84 0.17
C MET A 1 20.29 -50.99 0.35
N THR A 2 19.72 -50.15 1.22
CA THR A 2 18.31 -50.10 1.60
C THR A 2 18.10 -48.75 2.27
N ASP A 3 18.00 -47.66 1.49
CA ASP A 3 17.58 -46.32 1.95
C ASP A 3 17.35 -45.36 0.75
N ILE A 4 16.58 -45.82 -0.23
CA ILE A 4 16.18 -44.96 -1.37
C ILE A 4 14.65 -44.97 -1.61
N ASN A 5 13.89 -45.89 -1.01
CA ASN A 5 12.46 -46.07 -1.36
C ASN A 5 11.44 -45.36 -0.45
N ASN A 6 11.87 -44.56 0.54
CA ASN A 6 10.95 -43.82 1.42
C ASN A 6 10.77 -42.33 1.09
N LEU A 7 11.42 -41.82 0.04
CA LEU A 7 11.28 -40.41 -0.39
C LEU A 7 10.23 -40.17 -1.48
N ASP A 8 9.74 -41.23 -2.16
CA ASP A 8 8.80 -41.09 -3.28
C ASP A 8 7.33 -41.32 -2.93
N ASN A 9 7.02 -41.95 -1.79
CA ASN A 9 5.63 -42.18 -1.37
C ASN A 9 4.97 -40.99 -0.64
N ASP A 10 5.75 -39.99 -0.22
CA ASP A 10 5.22 -38.76 0.42
C ASP A 10 4.79 -37.69 -0.61
N ARG A 11 4.99 -37.94 -1.91
CA ARG A 11 4.57 -37.03 -3.00
C ARG A 11 3.15 -37.29 -3.52
N LYS A 12 2.53 -38.43 -3.21
CA LYS A 12 1.23 -38.82 -3.80
C LYS A 12 0.04 -38.85 -2.83
N SER A 13 0.18 -38.32 -1.60
CA SER A 13 -0.94 -38.19 -0.64
C SER A 13 -1.23 -36.76 -0.17
N LYS A 14 -0.89 -35.73 -0.96
CA LYS A 14 -1.25 -34.33 -0.66
C LYS A 14 -2.75 -34.07 -0.86
N LYS A 15 -3.60 -34.63 0.01
CA LYS A 15 -4.80 -33.90 0.46
C LYS A 15 -4.30 -32.57 1.02
N SER A 16 -4.72 -31.47 0.39
CA SER A 16 -4.26 -30.10 0.66
C SER A 16 -4.07 -29.84 2.16
N ARG A 17 -2.82 -29.84 2.66
CA ARG A 17 -2.51 -29.22 3.95
C ARG A 17 -2.79 -27.73 3.76
N LYS A 18 -3.82 -27.20 4.42
CA LYS A 18 -4.12 -25.77 4.38
C LYS A 18 -2.86 -25.00 4.78
N LYS A 19 -2.38 -24.12 3.88
CA LYS A 19 -1.19 -23.29 4.09
C LYS A 19 -1.37 -22.48 5.39
N GLU A 20 -0.35 -22.47 6.23
CA GLU A 20 -0.35 -21.65 7.45
C GLU A 20 -0.39 -20.17 7.10
N GLN A 21 -1.03 -19.36 7.93
CA GLN A 21 -1.18 -17.93 7.70
C GLN A 21 0.15 -17.23 8.03
N PRO A 22 0.79 -16.51 7.08
CA PRO A 22 2.10 -15.92 7.28
C PRO A 22 2.19 -15.00 8.51
N LEU A 23 1.14 -14.20 8.75
CA LEU A 23 1.06 -13.29 9.89
C LEU A 23 1.05 -14.03 11.24
N ILE A 24 0.41 -15.21 11.31
CA ILE A 24 0.37 -16.02 12.52
C ILE A 24 1.76 -16.59 12.82
N ASN A 25 2.43 -17.11 11.79
CA ASN A 25 3.78 -17.64 11.95
C ASN A 25 4.74 -16.54 12.40
N LEU A 26 4.62 -15.34 11.84
CA LEU A 26 5.36 -14.17 12.29
C LEU A 26 5.02 -13.79 13.73
N ALA A 27 3.73 -13.80 14.12
CA ALA A 27 3.32 -13.49 15.48
C ALA A 27 3.91 -14.46 16.51
N LEU A 28 3.91 -15.76 16.19
CA LEU A 28 4.45 -16.81 17.06
C LEU A 28 5.97 -16.78 17.21
N THR A 29 6.71 -16.24 16.22
CA THR A 29 8.16 -15.99 16.33
C THR A 29 8.47 -14.64 16.95
N SER A 30 7.55 -13.68 16.85
CA SER A 30 7.62 -12.34 17.45
C SER A 30 7.49 -12.35 18.96
N LEU A 31 6.41 -12.97 19.44
CA LEU A 31 6.08 -13.06 20.84
C LEU A 31 6.75 -14.32 21.39
N ASN A 32 7.93 -14.18 21.99
CA ASN A 32 8.73 -15.31 22.49
C ASN A 32 9.03 -15.25 23.99
N GLN A 33 8.49 -14.25 24.70
CA GLN A 33 8.67 -14.11 26.15
C GLN A 33 7.78 -15.11 26.90
N PRO A 34 8.21 -15.61 28.09
CA PRO A 34 7.42 -16.56 28.88
C PRO A 34 6.03 -16.05 29.24
N GLU A 35 5.90 -14.76 29.54
CA GLU A 35 4.64 -14.10 29.86
C GLU A 35 3.60 -14.10 28.72
N ASP A 36 4.03 -14.32 27.47
CA ASP A 36 3.16 -14.36 26.30
C ASP A 36 2.68 -15.78 25.97
N GLU A 37 3.04 -16.82 26.73
CA GLU A 37 2.74 -18.22 26.43
C GLU A 37 1.24 -18.48 26.16
N VAL A 38 0.37 -17.97 27.05
CA VAL A 38 -1.09 -18.10 26.91
C VAL A 38 -1.60 -17.38 25.66
N LEU A 39 -1.08 -16.19 25.37
CA LEU A 39 -1.44 -15.42 24.18
C LEU A 39 -0.98 -16.13 22.89
N ARG A 40 0.25 -16.67 22.86
CA ARG A 40 0.75 -17.47 21.73
C ARG A 40 -0.12 -18.68 21.48
N ASN A 41 -0.58 -19.35 22.54
CA ASN A 41 -1.46 -20.50 22.44
C ASN A 41 -2.80 -20.09 21.77
N TRP A 42 -3.39 -18.97 22.19
CA TRP A 42 -4.59 -18.41 21.55
C TRP A 42 -4.37 -18.01 20.09
N LEU A 43 -3.24 -17.35 19.78
CA LEU A 43 -2.85 -16.97 18.42
C LEU A 43 -2.64 -18.18 17.50
N LYS A 44 -2.23 -19.32 18.06
CA LYS A 44 -2.04 -20.58 17.32
C LYS A 44 -3.35 -21.32 17.08
N ILE A 45 -4.24 -21.36 18.07
CA ILE A 45 -5.44 -22.21 18.04
C ILE A 45 -6.67 -21.46 17.49
N VAL A 46 -6.91 -20.24 18.00
CA VAL A 46 -8.18 -19.52 17.85
C VAL A 46 -8.10 -18.43 16.77
N TYR A 47 -7.08 -17.56 16.85
CA TYR A 47 -6.96 -16.42 15.95
C TYR A 47 -6.92 -16.76 14.44
N PRO A 48 -6.34 -17.91 13.99
CA PRO A 48 -6.37 -18.24 12.57
C PRO A 48 -7.78 -18.49 12.05
N LYS A 49 -8.67 -19.01 12.91
CA LYS A 49 -10.09 -19.22 12.61
C LYS A 49 -10.87 -17.91 12.62
N ILE A 50 -10.49 -16.97 13.48
CA ILE A 50 -11.01 -15.61 13.45
C ILE A 50 -10.71 -14.97 12.10
N LEU A 51 -9.47 -15.05 11.62
CA LEU A 51 -9.10 -14.49 10.31
C LEU A 51 -9.86 -15.15 9.14
N ASP A 52 -9.98 -16.48 9.15
CA ASP A 52 -10.71 -17.21 8.10
C ASP A 52 -12.19 -16.82 7.98
N HIS A 53 -12.81 -16.38 9.08
CA HIS A 53 -14.26 -16.20 9.14
C HIS A 53 -14.72 -14.74 9.31
N LEU A 54 -13.87 -13.88 9.89
CA LEU A 54 -14.26 -12.57 10.39
C LEU A 54 -13.47 -11.40 9.79
N SER A 55 -12.46 -11.64 8.92
CA SER A 55 -11.65 -10.56 8.33
C SER A 55 -12.42 -9.65 7.37
N LEU A 56 -13.43 -10.18 6.66
CA LEU A 56 -14.33 -9.39 5.80
C LEU A 56 -15.63 -8.98 6.50
N LYS A 57 -15.87 -9.51 7.70
CA LYS A 57 -17.10 -9.24 8.43
C LYS A 57 -16.99 -7.89 9.12
N GLN A 58 -17.97 -7.04 8.93
CA GLN A 58 -17.99 -5.69 9.51
C GLN A 58 -18.33 -5.74 11.00
N ALA A 59 -17.52 -5.10 11.85
CA ALA A 59 -17.90 -4.78 13.23
C ALA A 59 -18.51 -3.39 13.33
N LYS A 60 -17.94 -2.44 12.58
CA LYS A 60 -18.36 -1.04 12.51
C LYS A 60 -18.16 -0.52 11.10
N GLY A 61 -19.03 0.40 10.70
CA GLY A 61 -19.03 0.97 9.36
C GLY A 61 -19.58 -0.03 8.33
N VAL A 62 -20.43 0.45 7.43
CA VAL A 62 -20.90 -0.31 6.27
C VAL A 62 -21.10 0.62 5.08
N SER A 63 -21.19 0.08 3.87
CA SER A 63 -21.66 0.80 2.69
C SER A 63 -23.14 1.21 2.79
N GLN A 64 -23.53 2.16 1.95
CA GLN A 64 -24.91 2.65 1.85
C GLN A 64 -25.90 1.51 1.57
N ASN A 65 -25.56 0.62 0.61
CA ASN A 65 -26.43 -0.48 0.19
C ASN A 65 -26.71 -1.46 1.34
N ILE A 66 -25.68 -1.79 2.14
CA ILE A 66 -25.84 -2.67 3.30
C ILE A 66 -26.58 -1.95 4.43
N ALA A 67 -26.29 -0.67 4.68
CA ALA A 67 -27.01 0.11 5.69
C ALA A 67 -28.52 0.17 5.40
N GLU A 68 -28.91 0.34 4.13
CA GLU A 68 -30.31 0.33 3.71
C GLU A 68 -30.96 -1.03 3.93
N HIS A 69 -30.20 -2.13 3.71
CA HIS A 69 -30.66 -3.49 3.98
C HIS A 69 -30.86 -3.75 5.48
N LEU A 70 -29.87 -3.41 6.31
CA LEU A 70 -29.95 -3.56 7.78
C LEU A 70 -31.04 -2.68 8.39
N ALA A 71 -31.32 -1.51 7.79
CA ALA A 71 -32.34 -0.60 8.26
C ALA A 71 -33.74 -0.86 7.66
N ARG A 72 -33.97 -2.00 6.98
CA ARG A 72 -35.28 -2.34 6.40
C ARG A 72 -36.38 -2.48 7.45
N GLU A 73 -36.05 -3.07 8.59
CA GLU A 73 -36.99 -3.37 9.69
C GLU A 73 -37.05 -2.25 10.74
N ILE A 74 -36.26 -1.19 10.58
CA ILE A 74 -36.27 -0.03 11.48
C ILE A 74 -37.41 0.93 11.10
N ASN A 75 -38.12 1.45 12.11
CA ASN A 75 -39.17 2.45 11.93
C ASN A 75 -38.72 3.62 11.02
N PRO A 76 -39.58 4.09 10.09
CA PRO A 76 -39.23 5.10 9.08
C PRO A 76 -38.58 6.37 9.65
N GLU A 77 -39.06 6.86 10.79
CA GLU A 77 -38.55 8.07 11.46
C GLU A 77 -37.09 7.91 11.92
N ASN A 78 -36.71 6.71 12.36
CA ASN A 78 -35.36 6.42 12.84
C ASN A 78 -34.44 5.84 11.75
N LYS A 79 -35.00 5.37 10.63
CA LYS A 79 -34.26 4.75 9.53
C LYS A 79 -33.16 5.66 8.98
N LYS A 80 -33.47 6.93 8.72
CA LYS A 80 -32.49 7.90 8.20
C LYS A 80 -31.34 8.13 9.19
N LYS A 81 -31.64 8.21 10.49
CA LYS A 81 -30.63 8.36 11.56
C LYS A 81 -29.77 7.10 11.69
N ALA A 82 -30.37 5.92 11.62
CA ALA A 82 -29.65 4.65 11.65
C ALA A 82 -28.69 4.51 10.47
N ILE A 83 -29.16 4.76 9.24
CA ILE A 83 -28.33 4.75 8.03
C ILE A 83 -27.19 5.76 8.14
N ASN A 84 -27.48 7.01 8.54
CA ASN A 84 -26.44 8.03 8.72
C ASN A 84 -25.38 7.60 9.75
N THR A 85 -25.80 6.93 10.83
CA THR A 85 -24.87 6.43 11.86
C THR A 85 -23.99 5.32 11.30
N LEU A 86 -24.57 4.35 10.59
CA LEU A 86 -23.85 3.21 10.01
C LEU A 86 -22.88 3.62 8.88
N VAL A 87 -23.26 4.62 8.07
CA VAL A 87 -22.51 5.00 6.87
C VAL A 87 -21.55 6.17 7.11
N ASN A 88 -21.93 7.17 7.90
CA ASN A 88 -21.17 8.41 8.03
C ASN A 88 -20.50 8.58 9.40
N LEU A 89 -21.12 8.11 10.49
CA LEU A 89 -20.55 8.27 11.83
C LEU A 89 -19.62 7.12 12.24
N ARG A 90 -19.84 5.91 11.70
CA ARG A 90 -19.00 4.75 11.99
C ARG A 90 -17.91 4.55 10.93
N LYS A 91 -16.67 4.49 11.42
CA LYS A 91 -15.45 4.18 10.67
C LYS A 91 -15.34 2.66 10.51
N ASP A 92 -14.86 2.21 9.35
CA ASP A 92 -14.74 0.77 9.06
C ASP A 92 -13.74 0.10 9.99
N GLN A 93 -14.15 -1.06 10.50
CA GLN A 93 -13.32 -1.97 11.26
C GLN A 93 -13.88 -3.38 11.08
N SER A 94 -13.03 -4.32 10.68
CA SER A 94 -13.43 -5.72 10.60
C SER A 94 -13.65 -6.30 11.98
N LEU A 95 -14.48 -7.33 12.09
CA LEU A 95 -14.72 -8.02 13.35
C LEU A 95 -13.47 -8.78 13.82
N ALA A 96 -12.66 -9.30 12.90
CA ALA A 96 -11.35 -9.85 13.27
C ALA A 96 -10.45 -8.82 13.96
N VAL A 97 -10.36 -7.60 13.40
CA VAL A 97 -9.52 -6.53 13.95
C VAL A 97 -10.12 -5.94 15.23
N HIS A 98 -11.45 -5.81 15.31
CA HIS A 98 -12.12 -5.39 16.56
C HIS A 98 -11.80 -6.35 17.70
N LEU A 99 -11.93 -7.67 17.47
CA LEU A 99 -11.58 -8.69 18.47
C LEU A 99 -10.10 -8.65 18.83
N LEU A 100 -9.20 -8.52 17.86
CA LEU A 100 -7.76 -8.40 18.12
C LEU A 100 -7.45 -7.16 18.97
N ASN A 101 -8.01 -6.00 18.59
CA ASN A 101 -7.84 -4.73 19.29
C ASN A 101 -8.40 -4.80 20.71
N ALA A 102 -9.51 -5.52 20.92
CA ALA A 102 -10.11 -5.71 22.22
C ALA A 102 -9.25 -6.62 23.11
N VAL A 103 -8.85 -7.78 22.58
CA VAL A 103 -7.94 -8.73 23.24
C VAL A 103 -6.66 -8.04 23.68
N LEU A 104 -5.95 -7.40 22.74
CA LEU A 104 -4.62 -6.87 22.99
C LEU A 104 -4.66 -5.50 23.66
N GLY A 105 -5.70 -4.70 23.45
CA GLY A 105 -5.87 -3.41 24.12
C GLY A 105 -6.01 -3.55 25.64
N GLY A 106 -6.58 -4.66 26.12
CA GLY A 106 -6.60 -4.99 27.54
C GLY A 106 -5.38 -5.77 28.03
N TRP A 107 -4.52 -6.29 27.17
CA TRP A 107 -3.45 -7.23 27.57
C TRP A 107 -2.43 -6.62 28.53
N THR A 108 -2.07 -5.34 28.35
CA THR A 108 -1.20 -4.64 29.31
C THR A 108 -1.86 -4.49 30.69
N LEU A 109 -3.17 -4.28 30.76
CA LEU A 109 -3.91 -4.24 32.03
C LEU A 109 -3.83 -5.59 32.76
N LEU A 110 -3.94 -6.70 32.01
CA LEU A 110 -3.81 -8.06 32.56
C LEU A 110 -2.41 -8.30 33.13
N LYS A 111 -1.37 -7.87 32.41
CA LYS A 111 0.03 -7.94 32.88
C LYS A 111 0.21 -7.16 34.19
N LEU A 112 -0.36 -5.96 34.28
CA LEU A 112 -0.29 -5.12 35.50
C LEU A 112 -1.12 -5.65 36.67
N ALA A 113 -2.23 -6.34 36.39
CA ALA A 113 -3.05 -6.99 37.41
C ALA A 113 -2.45 -8.33 37.90
N ASN A 114 -1.42 -8.84 37.22
CA ASN A 114 -0.75 -10.10 37.53
C ASN A 114 -1.70 -11.31 37.56
N LEU A 115 -2.57 -11.41 36.55
CA LEU A 115 -3.51 -12.53 36.42
C LEU A 115 -2.78 -13.85 36.14
N ASP A 116 -3.35 -14.96 36.61
CA ASP A 116 -2.83 -16.30 36.35
C ASP A 116 -3.19 -16.84 34.94
N ASP A 117 -2.72 -18.04 34.61
CA ASP A 117 -2.93 -18.64 33.29
C ASP A 117 -4.40 -18.95 32.98
N LEU A 118 -5.19 -19.40 33.97
CA LEU A 118 -6.60 -19.71 33.78
C LEU A 118 -7.39 -18.41 33.57
N GLU A 119 -7.10 -17.39 34.37
CA GLU A 119 -7.67 -16.06 34.24
C GLU A 119 -7.38 -15.45 32.86
N ARG A 120 -6.13 -15.53 32.38
CA ARG A 120 -5.77 -15.07 31.03
C ARG A 120 -6.53 -15.82 29.95
N ARG A 121 -6.73 -17.14 30.10
CA ARG A 121 -7.53 -17.95 29.17
C ARG A 121 -9.01 -17.57 29.20
N LEU A 122 -9.59 -17.37 30.38
CA LEU A 122 -10.97 -16.90 30.55
C LEU A 122 -11.17 -15.53 29.93
N TYR A 123 -10.22 -14.61 30.11
CA TYR A 123 -10.25 -13.30 29.45
C TYR A 123 -10.30 -13.44 27.92
N LEU A 124 -9.34 -14.18 27.36
CA LEU A 124 -9.25 -14.39 25.92
C LEU A 124 -10.49 -15.07 25.35
N ALA A 125 -11.05 -16.05 26.06
CA ALA A 125 -12.26 -16.75 25.65
C ALA A 125 -13.51 -15.85 25.72
N GLY A 126 -13.72 -15.17 26.85
CA GLY A 126 -14.86 -14.26 27.06
C GLY A 126 -14.87 -13.11 26.06
N ILE A 127 -13.71 -12.46 25.85
CA ILE A 127 -13.60 -11.35 24.90
C ILE A 127 -13.66 -11.83 23.44
N THR A 128 -13.26 -13.06 23.12
CA THR A 128 -13.43 -13.59 21.75
C THR A 128 -14.90 -13.69 21.38
N LEU A 129 -15.78 -14.04 22.33
CA LEU A 129 -17.20 -14.26 22.10
C LEU A 129 -18.12 -13.11 22.54
N HIS A 130 -17.57 -11.98 23.02
CA HIS A 130 -18.38 -10.86 23.54
C HIS A 130 -19.36 -10.28 22.50
N ASP A 131 -18.94 -10.27 21.23
CA ASP A 131 -19.69 -9.76 20.09
C ASP A 131 -20.37 -10.90 19.29
N LEU A 132 -20.80 -11.98 19.97
CA LEU A 132 -21.45 -13.13 19.32
C LEU A 132 -22.65 -12.72 18.46
N ASN A 133 -23.44 -11.73 18.91
CA ASN A 133 -24.54 -11.16 18.12
C ASN A 133 -24.05 -10.65 16.75
N LYS A 134 -22.90 -9.99 16.67
CA LYS A 134 -22.29 -9.57 15.41
C LYS A 134 -21.86 -10.78 14.58
N MET A 135 -21.35 -11.84 15.21
CA MET A 135 -21.00 -13.08 14.51
C MET A 135 -22.23 -13.78 13.89
N VAL A 136 -23.41 -13.63 14.49
CA VAL A 136 -24.64 -14.34 14.09
C VAL A 136 -25.81 -13.38 13.77
N LEU A 137 -25.49 -12.20 13.22
CA LEU A 137 -26.43 -11.08 12.98
C LEU A 137 -27.82 -11.50 12.48
N ASP A 138 -27.91 -12.44 11.53
CA ASP A 138 -29.18 -12.86 10.92
C ASP A 138 -30.06 -13.75 11.82
N LYS A 139 -29.54 -14.23 12.97
CA LYS A 139 -30.21 -15.25 13.80
C LYS A 139 -30.41 -14.87 15.26
N LEU A 140 -29.53 -14.05 15.83
CA LEU A 140 -29.52 -13.77 17.27
C LEU A 140 -30.00 -12.37 17.65
N GLY A 141 -30.03 -11.37 16.76
CA GLY A 141 -30.45 -10.01 17.14
C GLY A 141 -29.82 -9.54 18.47
N ASP A 142 -30.64 -9.05 19.40
CA ASP A 142 -30.26 -8.69 20.79
C ASP A 142 -30.55 -9.83 21.81
N PHE A 143 -30.63 -11.10 21.37
CA PHE A 143 -30.99 -12.24 22.23
C PHE A 143 -29.98 -12.47 23.36
N ARG A 144 -30.53 -12.83 24.52
CA ARG A 144 -29.81 -13.15 25.74
C ARG A 144 -29.92 -14.64 26.06
N MET A 145 -29.08 -15.09 26.99
CA MET A 145 -29.14 -16.45 27.50
C MET A 145 -30.17 -16.51 28.63
N ASP A 146 -31.44 -16.32 28.30
CA ASP A 146 -32.57 -16.30 29.22
C ASP A 146 -33.86 -16.76 28.54
N GLY A 147 -34.84 -17.21 29.34
CA GLY A 147 -36.17 -17.62 28.85
C GLY A 147 -36.13 -18.53 27.62
N ASP A 148 -36.93 -18.19 26.61
CA ASP A 148 -37.05 -18.94 25.36
C ASP A 148 -35.79 -18.87 24.47
N ASN A 149 -34.90 -17.90 24.71
CA ASN A 149 -33.69 -17.69 23.92
C ASN A 149 -32.49 -18.49 24.44
N TRP A 150 -32.60 -19.09 25.64
CA TRP A 150 -31.50 -19.77 26.32
C TRP A 150 -30.85 -20.87 25.45
N GLU A 151 -31.66 -21.79 24.91
CA GLU A 151 -31.15 -22.91 24.11
C GLU A 151 -30.56 -22.44 22.78
N THR A 152 -31.17 -21.41 22.18
CA THR A 152 -30.69 -20.80 20.93
C THR A 152 -29.34 -20.13 21.13
N TYR A 153 -29.19 -19.37 22.20
CA TYR A 153 -27.93 -18.72 22.57
C TYR A 153 -26.84 -19.75 22.83
N LYS A 154 -27.11 -20.77 23.67
CA LYS A 154 -26.19 -21.88 23.93
C LYS A 154 -25.76 -22.60 22.65
N LYS A 155 -26.70 -22.86 21.74
CA LYS A 155 -26.43 -23.53 20.47
C LYS A 155 -25.48 -22.71 19.59
N GLU A 156 -25.76 -21.42 19.40
CA GLU A 156 -24.90 -20.58 18.55
C GLU A 156 -23.56 -20.26 19.23
N LEU A 157 -23.52 -20.11 20.56
CA LEU A 157 -22.27 -19.95 21.31
C LEU A 157 -21.37 -21.17 21.13
N ASN A 158 -21.88 -22.39 21.38
CA ASN A 158 -21.09 -23.60 21.23
C ASN A 158 -20.64 -23.82 19.78
N LYS A 159 -21.53 -23.59 18.81
CA LYS A 159 -21.21 -23.69 17.39
C LYS A 159 -20.08 -22.74 16.98
N TRP A 160 -20.10 -21.49 17.45
CA TRP A 160 -19.04 -20.53 17.14
C TRP A 160 -17.76 -20.83 17.92
N ALA A 161 -17.86 -21.24 19.17
CA ALA A 161 -16.71 -21.68 19.94
C ALA A 161 -16.02 -22.89 19.29
N GLU A 162 -16.77 -23.89 18.80
CA GLU A 162 -16.24 -25.01 18.01
C GLU A 162 -15.61 -24.54 16.69
N LYS A 163 -16.31 -23.67 15.94
CA LYS A 163 -15.82 -23.12 14.67
C LYS A 163 -14.51 -22.33 14.84
N LEU A 164 -14.35 -21.65 15.97
CA LEU A 164 -13.16 -20.90 16.34
C LEU A 164 -12.12 -21.75 17.08
N ASN A 165 -12.34 -23.06 17.26
CA ASN A 165 -11.48 -23.95 18.06
C ASN A 165 -11.28 -23.50 19.52
N LEU A 166 -12.20 -22.73 20.09
CA LEU A 166 -12.06 -22.16 21.42
C LEU A 166 -12.01 -23.24 22.51
N TRP A 167 -12.76 -24.33 22.35
CA TRP A 167 -12.74 -25.46 23.30
C TRP A 167 -11.46 -26.30 23.27
N ASN A 168 -10.61 -26.11 22.26
CA ASN A 168 -9.26 -26.67 22.27
C ASN A 168 -8.27 -25.76 23.01
N PHE A 169 -8.65 -24.51 23.27
CA PHE A 169 -7.83 -23.52 23.97
C PHE A 169 -8.18 -23.41 25.47
N ILE A 170 -9.46 -23.56 25.82
CA ILE A 170 -9.95 -23.61 27.21
C ILE A 170 -10.92 -24.78 27.37
N SER A 171 -10.90 -25.44 28.54
CA SER A 171 -11.79 -26.55 28.85
C SER A 171 -13.26 -26.15 28.67
N GLN A 172 -14.05 -27.04 28.04
CA GLN A 172 -15.46 -26.78 27.76
C GLN A 172 -16.30 -26.66 29.04
N GLU A 173 -15.82 -27.15 30.19
CA GLU A 173 -16.53 -26.99 31.48
C GLU A 173 -16.76 -25.51 31.86
N TYR A 174 -15.91 -24.59 31.38
CA TYR A 174 -16.02 -23.15 31.60
C TYR A 174 -16.96 -22.44 30.62
N TRP A 175 -17.72 -23.16 29.78
CA TRP A 175 -18.52 -22.51 28.73
C TRP A 175 -19.55 -21.50 29.29
N GLN A 176 -20.11 -21.74 30.49
CA GLN A 176 -21.03 -20.80 31.13
C GLN A 176 -20.32 -19.57 31.70
N ASP A 177 -19.12 -19.73 32.24
CA ASP A 177 -18.28 -18.61 32.69
C ASP A 177 -17.93 -17.73 31.48
N VAL A 178 -17.53 -18.35 30.36
CA VAL A 178 -17.28 -17.65 29.10
C VAL A 178 -18.53 -16.95 28.58
N ALA A 179 -19.71 -17.60 28.63
CA ALA A 179 -20.98 -16.99 28.25
C ALA A 179 -21.35 -15.80 29.14
N TYR A 180 -21.13 -15.90 30.45
CA TYR A 180 -21.35 -14.82 31.41
C TYR A 180 -20.44 -13.63 31.11
N LEU A 181 -19.13 -13.87 30.92
CA LEU A 181 -18.15 -12.83 30.60
C LEU A 181 -18.46 -12.14 29.26
N ALA A 182 -18.84 -12.93 28.24
CA ALA A 182 -19.19 -12.42 26.92
C ALA A 182 -20.43 -11.50 26.98
N GLN A 183 -21.51 -11.90 27.65
CA GLN A 183 -22.75 -11.11 27.74
C GLN A 183 -22.63 -9.87 28.63
N ASN A 184 -21.67 -9.86 29.56
CA ASN A 184 -21.47 -8.77 30.52
C ASN A 184 -20.27 -7.86 30.20
N ALA A 185 -19.73 -7.95 28.98
CA ALA A 185 -18.74 -7.02 28.45
C ALA A 185 -19.26 -5.55 28.45
N GLU A 186 -20.56 -5.34 28.18
CA GLU A 186 -21.22 -4.03 28.26
C GLU A 186 -22.12 -3.90 29.52
N GLN A 187 -22.32 -2.67 30.04
CA GLN A 187 -23.17 -2.43 31.24
C GLN A 187 -24.65 -2.14 30.95
N LYS A 188 -25.03 -1.73 29.73
CA LYS A 188 -26.36 -1.13 29.46
C LYS A 188 -27.22 -1.92 28.47
N ARG A 189 -26.69 -2.38 27.34
CA ARG A 189 -27.39 -3.29 26.42
C ARG A 189 -26.91 -4.71 26.66
N GLY A 190 -27.78 -5.72 26.57
CA GLY A 190 -27.33 -7.12 26.57
C GLY A 190 -26.90 -7.74 27.91
N ALA A 191 -26.49 -6.96 28.92
CA ALA A 191 -26.03 -7.49 30.22
C ALA A 191 -27.00 -8.48 30.88
N ASN A 192 -26.49 -9.66 31.23
CA ASN A 192 -27.22 -10.75 31.86
C ASN A 192 -26.50 -11.15 33.16
N LYS A 193 -26.84 -10.43 34.23
CA LYS A 193 -26.27 -10.66 35.57
C LYS A 193 -27.05 -11.68 36.41
N THR A 194 -28.13 -12.23 35.85
CA THR A 194 -29.03 -13.13 36.58
C THR A 194 -28.39 -14.50 36.70
N GLY A 195 -27.88 -14.84 37.88
CA GLY A 195 -27.21 -16.11 38.15
C GLY A 195 -28.00 -17.36 37.78
N ALA A 196 -29.33 -17.33 37.95
CA ALA A 196 -30.21 -18.44 37.61
C ALA A 196 -30.16 -18.85 36.14
N ASN A 197 -29.73 -17.95 35.25
CA ASN A 197 -29.54 -18.24 33.84
C ASN A 197 -28.29 -19.11 33.57
N TYR A 198 -27.40 -19.27 34.55
CA TYR A 198 -26.13 -19.98 34.44
C TYR A 198 -26.03 -21.07 35.54
N PRO A 199 -26.71 -22.22 35.37
CA PRO A 199 -26.81 -23.24 36.43
C PRO A 199 -25.49 -23.98 36.74
N ASN A 200 -24.50 -23.94 35.84
CA ASN A 200 -23.25 -24.71 35.92
C ASN A 200 -22.02 -23.79 35.79
N LEU A 201 -22.00 -22.66 36.50
CA LEU A 201 -20.80 -21.81 36.59
C LEU A 201 -19.68 -22.51 37.38
N GLN A 202 -18.45 -22.36 36.93
CA GLN A 202 -17.26 -22.85 37.65
C GLN A 202 -16.77 -21.84 38.69
N HIS A 203 -17.07 -20.55 38.48
CA HIS A 203 -16.76 -19.48 39.42
C HIS A 203 -18.01 -18.81 39.97
N SER A 204 -17.87 -18.21 41.17
CA SER A 204 -18.97 -17.43 41.75
C SER A 204 -19.32 -16.23 40.88
N ILE A 205 -20.61 -15.84 40.87
CA ILE A 205 -21.09 -14.67 40.13
C ILE A 205 -20.35 -13.39 40.57
N GLY A 206 -20.05 -13.25 41.86
CA GLY A 206 -19.30 -12.10 42.37
C GLY A 206 -17.90 -12.02 41.77
N TYR A 207 -17.22 -13.15 41.63
CA TYR A 207 -15.93 -13.22 40.94
C TYR A 207 -16.05 -12.86 39.46
N LEU A 208 -17.02 -13.44 38.74
CA LEU A 208 -17.19 -13.19 37.31
C LEU A 208 -17.66 -11.77 36.99
N ASP A 209 -18.49 -11.16 37.84
CA ASP A 209 -18.89 -9.76 37.70
C ASP A 209 -17.70 -8.82 37.89
N ASP A 210 -16.86 -9.08 38.89
CA ASP A 210 -15.61 -8.36 39.09
C ASP A 210 -14.65 -8.58 37.90
N PHE A 211 -14.50 -9.81 37.43
CA PHE A 211 -13.65 -10.16 36.29
C PHE A 211 -14.13 -9.56 34.97
N SER A 212 -15.44 -9.34 34.80
CA SER A 212 -16.03 -8.73 33.60
C SER A 212 -15.47 -7.33 33.29
N ASP A 213 -14.93 -6.63 34.29
CA ASP A 213 -14.27 -5.33 34.09
C ASP A 213 -13.03 -5.42 33.19
N PHE A 214 -12.31 -6.55 33.15
CA PHE A 214 -11.20 -6.73 32.21
C PHE A 214 -11.71 -6.83 30.76
N ILE A 215 -12.77 -7.60 30.53
CA ILE A 215 -13.42 -7.74 29.21
C ILE A 215 -13.95 -6.39 28.75
N ARG A 216 -14.64 -5.68 29.65
CA ARG A 216 -15.17 -4.35 29.43
C ARG A 216 -14.09 -3.34 29.10
N PHE A 217 -12.95 -3.38 29.78
CA PHE A 217 -11.83 -2.52 29.47
C PHE A 217 -11.36 -2.73 28.02
N GLY A 218 -11.11 -3.98 27.63
CA GLY A 218 -10.69 -4.34 26.28
C GLY A 218 -11.68 -3.87 25.20
N ASP A 219 -12.97 -4.18 25.37
CA ASP A 219 -14.02 -3.75 24.42
C ASP A 219 -14.15 -2.22 24.37
N LEU A 220 -14.16 -1.52 25.51
CA LEU A 220 -14.22 -0.05 25.53
C LEU A 220 -13.06 0.56 24.76
N VAL A 221 -11.83 0.08 24.99
CA VAL A 221 -10.62 0.57 24.31
C VAL A 221 -10.71 0.33 22.80
N ALA A 222 -11.06 -0.88 22.36
CA ALA A 222 -11.28 -1.20 20.95
C ALA A 222 -12.41 -0.40 20.32
N SER A 223 -13.37 0.02 21.14
CA SER A 223 -14.55 0.72 20.67
C SER A 223 -14.42 2.23 20.55
N MET A 224 -13.53 2.85 21.31
CA MET A 224 -13.45 4.30 21.42
C MET A 224 -12.06 4.89 21.27
N GLY A 225 -10.98 4.12 21.37
CA GLY A 225 -9.63 4.64 21.19
C GLY A 225 -9.36 4.92 19.72
N TYR A 226 -9.79 6.07 19.20
CA TYR A 226 -9.49 6.51 17.83
C TYR A 226 -8.25 7.40 17.78
N HIS A 227 -8.04 8.17 18.85
CA HIS A 227 -6.91 9.06 19.09
C HIS A 227 -6.38 8.87 20.52
N PRO A 228 -5.14 9.33 20.80
CA PRO A 228 -4.50 9.13 22.11
C PRO A 228 -5.30 9.65 23.32
N ASP A 229 -6.09 10.71 23.12
CA ASP A 229 -6.87 11.43 24.13
C ASP A 229 -8.28 10.85 24.38
N ASP A 230 -8.78 9.96 23.52
CA ASP A 230 -10.14 9.43 23.61
C ASP A 230 -10.40 8.57 24.87
N LEU A 231 -9.33 8.10 25.52
CA LEU A 231 -9.41 7.19 26.66
C LEU A 231 -9.46 7.90 28.02
N GLU A 232 -9.48 9.23 28.05
CA GLU A 232 -9.66 10.01 29.28
C GLU A 232 -11.12 10.06 29.75
N LYS A 233 -11.73 8.88 29.96
CA LYS A 233 -13.14 8.74 30.39
C LYS A 233 -13.28 8.19 31.80
N ASP A 234 -14.31 8.64 32.52
CA ASP A 234 -14.61 8.21 33.89
C ASP A 234 -14.90 6.71 34.00
N SER A 235 -15.46 6.10 32.95
CA SER A 235 -15.68 4.65 32.89
C SER A 235 -14.38 3.85 32.98
N LEU A 236 -13.34 4.28 32.27
CA LEU A 236 -12.02 3.63 32.29
C LEU A 236 -11.30 3.92 33.61
N ARG A 237 -11.38 5.16 34.11
CA ARG A 237 -10.84 5.52 35.44
C ARG A 237 -11.43 4.64 36.54
N GLY A 238 -12.74 4.39 36.51
CA GLY A 238 -13.42 3.52 37.45
C GLY A 238 -12.93 2.07 37.41
N ILE A 239 -12.65 1.52 36.22
CA ILE A 239 -12.08 0.18 36.07
C ILE A 239 -10.67 0.13 36.65
N LEU A 240 -9.81 1.10 36.33
CA LEU A 240 -8.43 1.14 36.85
C LEU A 240 -8.36 1.28 38.36
N LEU A 241 -9.28 2.05 38.96
CA LEU A 241 -9.42 2.14 40.41
C LEU A 241 -9.69 0.76 41.04
N ARG A 242 -10.57 -0.04 40.45
CA ARG A 242 -10.92 -1.38 40.96
C ARG A 242 -9.85 -2.42 40.68
N LYS A 243 -9.36 -2.51 39.43
CA LYS A 243 -8.45 -3.56 38.98
C LYS A 243 -6.99 -3.32 39.40
N LEU A 244 -6.53 -2.08 39.37
CA LEU A 244 -5.15 -1.71 39.69
C LEU A 244 -5.02 -0.96 41.03
N ARG A 245 -6.08 -0.95 41.85
CA ARG A 245 -6.13 -0.27 43.16
C ARG A 245 -5.75 1.22 43.09
N GLY A 246 -6.04 1.86 41.97
CA GLY A 246 -5.73 3.29 41.75
C GLY A 246 -4.24 3.63 41.62
N LYS A 247 -3.35 2.63 41.45
CA LYS A 247 -1.91 2.85 41.29
C LYS A 247 -1.54 3.54 39.97
N TYR A 248 -2.40 3.42 38.95
CA TYR A 248 -2.16 3.95 37.61
C TYR A 248 -3.30 4.85 37.15
N THR A 249 -2.95 5.81 36.30
CA THR A 249 -3.87 6.69 35.57
C THR A 249 -3.53 6.65 34.08
N ILE A 250 -4.52 6.97 33.24
CA ILE A 250 -4.28 7.14 31.81
C ILE A 250 -3.66 8.54 31.57
N ARG A 251 -2.65 8.57 30.71
CA ARG A 251 -1.99 9.77 30.18
C ARG A 251 -1.74 9.57 28.68
N TYR A 252 -1.49 10.65 27.95
CA TYR A 252 -1.21 10.57 26.52
C TYR A 252 -0.27 11.68 26.06
N HIS A 253 0.30 11.47 24.87
CA HIS A 253 0.84 12.55 24.05
C HIS A 253 0.28 12.43 22.63
N LYS A 254 0.19 13.57 21.93
CA LYS A 254 -0.37 13.65 20.58
C LYS A 254 0.35 14.70 19.74
N THR A 255 0.42 14.51 18.42
CA THR A 255 0.73 15.57 17.46
C THR A 255 -0.53 16.00 16.71
N ASN A 256 -0.59 17.27 16.32
CA ASN A 256 -1.69 17.81 15.49
C ASN A 256 -1.48 17.63 13.98
N GLU A 257 -0.34 17.08 13.57
CA GLU A 257 -0.04 16.71 12.19
C GLU A 257 0.88 15.47 12.12
N ASN A 258 0.78 14.73 11.02
CA ASN A 258 1.65 13.61 10.70
C ASN A 258 2.50 13.85 9.43
N ARG A 259 3.81 13.97 9.60
CA ARG A 259 4.79 14.15 8.52
C ARG A 259 5.44 12.87 8.04
N GLY A 260 5.27 11.76 8.77
CA GLY A 260 5.99 10.51 8.55
C GLY A 260 7.16 10.36 9.51
N LEU A 261 8.38 10.30 9.00
CA LEU A 261 9.56 9.97 9.79
C LEU A 261 9.89 11.00 10.87
N LEU A 262 9.73 12.29 10.57
CA LEU A 262 9.96 13.34 11.56
C LEU A 262 8.98 13.26 12.74
N THR A 263 7.69 13.06 12.46
CA THR A 263 6.66 12.86 13.51
C THR A 263 6.99 11.63 14.35
N GLN A 264 7.44 10.56 13.71
CA GLN A 264 7.88 9.36 14.39
C GLN A 264 9.09 9.60 15.32
N GLU A 265 10.09 10.38 14.89
CA GLU A 265 11.22 10.74 15.76
C GLU A 265 10.80 11.61 16.96
N ILE A 266 9.79 12.47 16.79
CA ILE A 266 9.18 13.21 17.91
C ILE A 266 8.53 12.25 18.91
N HIS A 267 7.70 11.31 18.45
CA HIS A 267 7.08 10.31 19.31
C HIS A 267 8.12 9.45 20.05
N ASN A 268 9.18 9.04 19.36
CA ASN A 268 10.27 8.27 19.97
C ASN A 268 11.00 9.06 21.06
N ALA A 269 11.30 10.34 20.83
CA ALA A 269 11.92 11.20 21.84
C ALA A 269 11.05 11.36 23.10
N VAL A 270 9.73 11.51 22.93
CA VAL A 270 8.79 11.53 24.06
C VAL A 270 8.77 10.18 24.77
N LEU A 271 8.73 9.07 24.04
CA LEU A 271 8.75 7.73 24.62
C LEU A 271 9.98 7.50 25.50
N GLU A 272 11.17 7.92 25.07
CA GLU A 272 12.40 7.85 25.87
C GLU A 272 12.30 8.62 27.19
N LYS A 273 11.64 9.79 27.20
CA LYS A 273 11.38 10.55 28.43
C LYS A 273 10.36 9.89 29.34
N THR A 274 9.25 9.39 28.78
CA THR A 274 8.20 8.70 29.53
C THR A 274 8.70 7.41 30.20
N LYS A 275 9.62 6.68 29.55
CA LYS A 275 10.29 5.51 30.15
C LYS A 275 11.05 5.83 31.44
N LYS A 276 11.68 7.01 31.52
CA LYS A 276 12.46 7.43 32.71
C LYS A 276 11.59 7.64 33.96
N VAL A 277 10.31 7.93 33.76
CA VAL A 277 9.32 8.12 34.82
C VAL A 277 8.33 6.94 34.95
N ALA A 278 8.71 5.77 34.40
CA ALA A 278 7.96 4.52 34.48
C ALA A 278 6.53 4.59 33.89
N TRP A 279 6.28 5.46 32.91
CA TRP A 279 5.05 5.42 32.13
C TRP A 279 5.11 4.25 31.14
N ILE A 280 4.04 3.47 31.11
CA ILE A 280 3.96 2.23 30.33
C ILE A 280 3.08 2.50 29.10
N PRO A 281 3.65 2.60 27.89
CA PRO A 281 2.86 2.78 26.67
C PRO A 281 2.07 1.50 26.37
N PHE A 282 0.79 1.64 26.02
CA PHE A 282 -0.06 0.48 25.69
C PHE A 282 -0.87 0.62 24.40
N LEU A 283 -1.02 1.83 23.85
CA LEU A 283 -1.61 2.05 22.53
C LEU A 283 -0.80 3.03 21.71
N TYR A 284 -0.51 2.68 20.46
CA TYR A 284 0.25 3.46 19.50
C TYR A 284 -0.66 3.86 18.35
N PHE A 285 -0.79 5.16 18.15
CA PHE A 285 -1.54 5.78 17.07
C PHE A 285 -0.56 6.48 16.11
N PRO A 286 -0.94 6.63 14.83
CA PRO A 286 -0.21 7.49 13.90
C PRO A 286 0.08 8.91 14.44
N ASP A 287 -0.81 9.45 15.27
CA ASP A 287 -0.77 10.80 15.83
C ASP A 287 -0.35 10.84 17.31
N GLY A 288 0.05 9.72 17.94
CA GLY A 288 0.54 9.74 19.32
C GLY A 288 0.44 8.43 20.09
N VAL A 289 0.56 8.49 21.42
CA VAL A 289 0.62 7.30 22.28
C VAL A 289 -0.17 7.52 23.57
N THR A 290 -0.84 6.46 24.03
CA THR A 290 -1.51 6.41 25.33
C THR A 290 -0.76 5.50 26.31
N TYR A 291 -0.72 5.91 27.57
CA TYR A 291 0.09 5.31 28.64
C TYR A 291 -0.74 4.94 29.87
N PHE A 292 -0.29 3.90 30.58
CA PHE A 292 -0.51 3.77 32.01
C PHE A 292 0.63 4.48 32.76
N ALA A 293 0.30 5.59 33.41
CA ALA A 293 1.24 6.37 34.22
C ALA A 293 1.02 6.06 35.72
N PRO A 294 2.07 5.86 36.53
CA PRO A 294 1.95 5.79 37.97
C PRO A 294 1.28 7.06 38.51
N LYS A 295 0.24 6.91 39.34
CA LYS A 295 -0.60 8.04 39.79
C LYS A 295 0.19 9.08 40.60
N ASP A 296 1.09 8.59 41.46
CA ASP A 296 1.93 9.41 42.33
C ASP A 296 3.39 9.48 41.83
N GLY A 297 3.61 9.20 40.54
CA GLY A 297 4.93 9.24 39.90
C GLY A 297 5.28 10.62 39.32
N ASP A 298 6.54 10.77 38.93
CA ASP A 298 7.03 11.99 38.27
C ASP A 298 6.43 12.15 36.86
N GLU A 299 6.32 13.40 36.42
CA GLU A 299 5.97 13.75 35.04
C GLU A 299 7.24 13.80 34.17
N PRO A 300 7.19 13.44 32.87
CA PRO A 300 8.35 13.45 32.01
C PRO A 300 8.85 14.89 31.75
N ASP A 301 10.15 15.14 31.91
CA ASP A 301 10.77 16.40 31.50
C ASP A 301 10.93 16.46 29.98
N LEU A 302 10.26 17.42 29.34
CA LEU A 302 10.20 17.58 27.89
C LEU A 302 10.94 18.84 27.39
N THR A 303 11.60 19.58 28.27
CA THR A 303 12.24 20.86 27.93
C THR A 303 13.28 20.75 26.82
N ASN A 304 13.95 19.61 26.70
CA ASN A 304 14.97 19.35 25.69
C ASN A 304 14.53 18.38 24.57
N ILE A 305 13.22 18.18 24.34
CA ILE A 305 12.74 17.28 23.28
C ILE A 305 13.25 17.71 21.90
N ALA A 306 13.22 19.02 21.59
CA ALA A 306 13.70 19.50 20.30
C ALA A 306 15.20 19.22 20.11
N GLU A 307 16.01 19.34 21.15
CA GLU A 307 17.42 18.97 21.12
C GLU A 307 17.62 17.45 20.90
N ILE A 308 16.82 16.61 21.55
CA ILE A 308 16.88 15.15 21.36
C ILE A 308 16.51 14.78 19.92
N VAL A 309 15.40 15.32 19.39
CA VAL A 309 14.94 15.07 18.01
C VAL A 309 15.99 15.53 17.00
N ARG A 310 16.56 16.72 17.20
CA ARG A 310 17.66 17.27 16.40
C ARG A 310 18.88 16.35 16.38
N ASN A 311 19.35 15.93 17.56
CA ASN A 311 20.51 15.07 17.70
C ASN A 311 20.27 13.69 17.06
N ASN A 312 19.08 13.13 17.22
CA ASN A 312 18.71 11.86 16.61
C ASN A 312 18.60 11.97 15.09
N THR A 313 17.99 13.04 14.58
CA THR A 313 17.92 13.35 13.16
C THR A 313 19.32 13.47 12.56
N LEU A 314 20.21 14.24 13.20
CA LEU A 314 21.60 14.40 12.79
C LEU A 314 22.34 13.07 12.72
N LYS A 315 22.22 12.21 13.74
CA LYS A 315 22.83 10.87 13.73
C LYS A 315 22.38 10.02 12.53
N ILE A 316 21.11 10.14 12.12
CA ILE A 316 20.56 9.43 10.96
C ILE A 316 21.14 9.99 9.66
N VAL A 317 21.07 11.31 9.47
CA VAL A 317 21.45 11.96 8.20
C VAL A 317 22.97 12.09 8.01
N ALA A 318 23.75 12.09 9.10
CA ALA A 318 25.20 12.18 9.07
C ALA A 318 25.87 10.98 8.34
N LYS A 319 25.19 9.83 8.28
CA LYS A 319 25.68 8.65 7.55
C LYS A 319 25.80 8.88 6.03
N GLY A 320 24.99 9.79 5.47
CA GLY A 320 24.93 10.08 4.04
C GLY A 320 25.60 11.37 3.60
N VAL A 321 26.46 11.99 4.43
CA VAL A 321 27.04 13.34 4.17
C VAL A 321 27.76 13.42 2.82
N GLY A 322 28.43 12.35 2.39
CA GLY A 322 29.10 12.29 1.09
C GLY A 322 28.17 12.38 -0.13
N ASN A 323 26.88 12.08 0.03
CA ASN A 323 25.87 12.10 -1.04
C ASN A 323 25.41 13.52 -1.41
N PHE A 324 25.76 14.52 -0.60
CA PHE A 324 25.52 15.94 -0.89
C PHE A 324 26.65 16.58 -1.69
N ILE A 325 27.70 15.83 -1.99
CA ILE A 325 28.88 16.30 -2.72
C ILE A 325 28.93 15.61 -4.08
N SER A 326 28.95 16.42 -5.14
CA SER A 326 28.91 15.95 -6.52
C SER A 326 29.74 16.84 -7.43
N ARG A 327 30.09 16.34 -8.61
CA ARG A 327 30.72 17.15 -9.67
C ARG A 327 29.66 17.56 -10.67
N ALA A 328 29.38 18.85 -10.77
CA ALA A 328 28.37 19.38 -11.70
C ALA A 328 29.00 20.42 -12.63
N GLY A 329 29.32 19.97 -13.86
CA GLY A 329 29.85 20.78 -14.95
C GLY A 329 31.28 21.31 -14.74
N LYS A 330 31.47 22.22 -13.78
CA LYS A 330 32.63 23.13 -13.67
C LYS A 330 33.41 23.03 -12.34
N GLY A 331 33.22 21.93 -11.60
CA GLY A 331 33.94 21.66 -10.36
C GLY A 331 33.18 20.74 -9.40
N VAL A 332 33.83 20.37 -8.29
CA VAL A 332 33.19 19.78 -7.11
C VAL A 332 32.29 20.84 -6.45
N LYS A 333 31.06 20.45 -6.15
CA LYS A 333 30.04 21.27 -5.49
C LYS A 333 29.39 20.50 -4.36
N TYR A 334 28.78 21.21 -3.44
CA TYR A 334 27.98 20.66 -2.37
C TYR A 334 26.56 21.24 -2.40
N ALA A 335 25.59 20.46 -1.90
CA ALA A 335 24.22 20.93 -1.69
C ALA A 335 24.13 21.75 -0.38
N PRO A 336 23.20 22.73 -0.29
CA PRO A 336 23.00 23.52 0.93
C PRO A 336 22.74 22.66 2.18
N ASP A 337 22.09 21.51 2.01
CA ASP A 337 21.81 20.57 3.11
C ASP A 337 23.08 20.07 3.81
N LEU A 338 24.24 20.05 3.13
CA LEU A 338 25.53 19.68 3.75
C LEU A 338 25.86 20.58 4.95
N ILE A 339 25.58 21.88 4.82
CA ILE A 339 25.86 22.88 5.85
C ILE A 339 24.92 22.71 7.03
N GLU A 340 23.69 22.22 6.79
CA GLU A 340 22.72 21.96 7.83
C GLU A 340 23.11 20.75 8.69
N ILE A 341 23.64 19.68 8.07
CA ILE A 341 23.76 18.36 8.73
C ILE A 341 25.15 18.01 9.26
N ALA A 342 26.19 18.71 8.81
CA ALA A 342 27.57 18.44 9.21
C ALA A 342 28.14 19.64 9.97
N ASP A 343 29.10 19.39 10.87
CA ASP A 343 29.97 20.46 11.32
C ASP A 343 30.98 20.82 10.23
N VAL A 344 31.60 22.00 10.35
CA VAL A 344 32.53 22.51 9.33
C VAL A 344 33.70 21.56 9.09
N LYS A 345 34.21 20.89 10.13
CA LYS A 345 35.36 19.98 10.03
C LYS A 345 34.97 18.74 9.24
N LEU A 346 33.87 18.09 9.62
CA LEU A 346 33.31 16.94 8.94
C LEU A 346 32.99 17.27 7.48
N ALA A 347 32.31 18.39 7.22
CA ALA A 347 31.95 18.81 5.87
C ALA A 347 33.17 19.02 4.98
N CYS A 348 34.21 19.73 5.47
CA CYS A 348 35.45 19.94 4.73
C CYS A 348 36.22 18.64 4.48
N HIS A 349 36.34 17.78 5.50
CA HIS A 349 37.01 16.48 5.38
C HIS A 349 36.30 15.58 4.36
N THR A 350 34.97 15.52 4.42
CA THR A 350 34.17 14.75 3.45
C THR A 350 34.29 15.32 2.04
N LEU A 351 34.34 16.66 1.86
CA LEU A 351 34.53 17.28 0.55
C LEU A 351 35.87 16.90 -0.07
N ILE A 352 36.95 16.94 0.71
CA ILE A 352 38.27 16.52 0.26
C ILE A 352 38.22 15.05 -0.16
N ARG A 353 37.84 14.14 0.74
CA ARG A 353 37.73 12.69 0.44
C ARG A 353 36.89 12.40 -0.81
N ARG A 354 35.74 13.07 -0.96
CA ARG A 354 34.87 12.92 -2.14
C ARG A 354 35.48 13.48 -3.40
N THR A 355 36.31 14.53 -3.32
CA THR A 355 37.04 15.07 -4.48
C THR A 355 37.97 14.01 -5.08
N PHE A 356 38.72 13.29 -4.25
CA PHE A 356 39.60 12.20 -4.68
C PHE A 356 38.79 11.03 -5.28
N ALA A 357 37.67 10.65 -4.66
CA ALA A 357 36.79 9.61 -5.21
C ALA A 357 36.16 10.00 -6.57
N ILE A 358 35.80 11.27 -6.76
CA ILE A 358 35.18 11.81 -7.97
C ILE A 358 36.20 11.96 -9.12
N ILE A 359 37.38 12.50 -8.80
CA ILE A 359 38.51 12.69 -9.71
C ILE A 359 39.46 11.52 -9.49
N SER A 360 39.00 10.32 -9.84
CA SER A 360 39.78 9.08 -9.73
C SER A 360 40.74 8.91 -10.90
N ASP A 361 41.68 7.98 -10.75
CA ASP A 361 42.72 7.68 -11.75
C ASP A 361 42.18 7.19 -13.11
N LYS A 362 40.88 6.92 -13.20
CA LYS A 362 40.18 6.58 -14.46
C LYS A 362 39.79 7.82 -15.28
N LYS A 363 40.05 9.03 -14.79
CA LYS A 363 39.70 10.29 -15.45
C LYS A 363 40.93 10.87 -16.16
N GLU A 364 40.67 11.67 -17.19
CA GLU A 364 41.72 12.44 -17.87
C GLU A 364 41.88 13.81 -17.20
N PRO A 365 43.12 14.32 -17.05
CA PRO A 365 43.38 15.61 -16.45
C PRO A 365 42.90 16.76 -17.34
N VAL A 366 42.15 17.70 -16.74
CA VAL A 366 41.54 18.84 -17.46
C VAL A 366 42.32 20.14 -17.30
N THR A 367 43.27 20.22 -16.36
CA THR A 367 44.10 21.41 -16.07
C THR A 367 44.69 22.05 -17.33
N GLY A 368 45.25 21.26 -18.25
CA GLY A 368 45.83 21.73 -19.51
C GLY A 368 44.81 22.42 -20.42
N ALA A 369 43.65 21.78 -20.63
CA ALA A 369 42.56 22.36 -21.41
C ALA A 369 41.97 23.62 -20.74
N ARG A 370 41.93 23.68 -19.41
CA ARG A 370 41.50 24.88 -18.67
C ARG A 370 42.48 26.04 -18.83
N ARG A 371 43.80 25.76 -18.84
CA ARG A 371 44.87 26.74 -19.10
C ARG A 371 44.76 27.32 -20.51
N GLU A 372 44.65 26.49 -21.54
CA GLU A 372 44.52 26.95 -22.94
C GLU A 372 43.29 27.82 -23.14
N LYS A 373 42.17 27.43 -22.51
CA LYS A 373 40.92 28.18 -22.60
C LYS A 373 41.00 29.56 -21.97
N ILE A 374 41.62 29.71 -20.79
CA ILE A 374 41.69 31.02 -20.14
C ILE A 374 42.67 31.96 -20.86
N LEU A 375 43.77 31.42 -21.39
CA LEU A 375 44.76 32.17 -22.17
C LEU A 375 44.24 32.64 -23.53
N SER A 376 43.38 31.85 -24.18
CA SER A 376 42.76 32.26 -25.46
C SER A 376 41.76 33.41 -25.29
N LYS A 377 41.05 33.44 -24.16
CA LYS A 377 40.10 34.51 -23.83
C LYS A 377 40.74 35.76 -23.22
N ASN A 378 41.85 35.61 -22.52
CA ASN A 378 42.55 36.70 -21.82
C ASN A 378 44.05 36.71 -22.18
N PRO A 379 44.43 37.22 -23.36
CA PRO A 379 45.82 37.23 -23.81
C PRO A 379 46.79 37.96 -22.87
N GLN A 380 46.29 38.96 -22.12
CA GLN A 380 47.04 39.71 -21.12
C GLN A 380 47.60 38.85 -19.98
N LEU A 381 47.01 37.67 -19.73
CA LEU A 381 47.48 36.74 -18.69
C LEU A 381 48.73 35.96 -19.09
N LYS A 382 49.16 36.01 -20.37
CA LYS A 382 50.38 35.33 -20.84
C LYS A 382 51.66 35.77 -20.12
N SER A 383 51.64 36.93 -19.44
CA SER A 383 52.77 37.43 -18.64
C SER A 383 52.99 36.65 -17.33
N LEU A 384 52.04 35.83 -16.89
CA LEU A 384 52.18 34.97 -15.71
C LEU A 384 52.93 33.67 -16.06
N ASP A 385 53.52 33.00 -15.06
CA ASP A 385 54.15 31.67 -15.25
C ASP A 385 53.07 30.59 -15.41
N TRP A 386 52.90 30.06 -16.62
CA TRP A 386 51.94 28.99 -16.93
C TRP A 386 52.60 27.61 -17.13
N GLU A 387 53.90 27.51 -16.85
CA GLU A 387 54.68 26.29 -17.02
C GLU A 387 54.55 25.39 -15.81
N TYR A 388 53.55 24.51 -15.82
CA TYR A 388 53.30 23.54 -14.77
C TYR A 388 52.65 22.26 -15.34
N PRO A 389 52.71 21.12 -14.62
CA PRO A 389 52.25 19.83 -15.13
C PRO A 389 50.72 19.77 -15.33
N ASN A 390 50.29 18.97 -16.32
CA ASN A 390 48.89 18.61 -16.53
C ASN A 390 48.65 17.19 -15.99
N ASN A 391 48.24 17.08 -14.72
CA ASN A 391 47.93 15.80 -14.09
C ASN A 391 46.70 15.90 -13.18
N LEU A 392 46.20 14.75 -12.70
CA LEU A 392 44.99 14.68 -11.88
C LEU A 392 45.17 15.33 -10.50
N GLN A 393 46.39 15.40 -9.98
CA GLN A 393 46.67 16.06 -8.71
C GLN A 393 46.41 17.56 -8.78
N CYS A 394 46.76 18.21 -9.91
CA CYS A 394 46.41 19.60 -10.16
C CYS A 394 44.88 19.81 -10.12
N ASP A 395 44.12 18.92 -10.75
CA ASP A 395 42.65 18.97 -10.76
C ASP A 395 42.05 18.78 -9.36
N ARG A 396 42.60 17.84 -8.57
CA ARG A 396 42.16 17.53 -7.19
C ARG A 396 42.37 18.73 -6.26
N ILE A 397 43.52 19.38 -6.32
CA ILE A 397 43.78 20.63 -5.57
C ILE A 397 42.81 21.72 -6.02
N ALA A 398 42.68 21.92 -7.33
CA ALA A 398 41.92 23.01 -7.90
C ALA A 398 40.43 22.93 -7.56
N GLU A 399 39.79 21.78 -7.84
CA GLU A 399 38.36 21.59 -7.57
C GLU A 399 38.08 21.41 -6.08
N GLY A 400 38.97 20.75 -5.34
CA GLY A 400 38.84 20.52 -3.91
C GLY A 400 38.91 21.81 -3.10
N PHE A 401 39.97 22.61 -3.23
CA PHE A 401 40.08 23.86 -2.49
C PHE A 401 39.12 24.95 -2.98
N ASN A 402 38.72 24.95 -4.24
CA ASN A 402 37.59 25.79 -4.68
C ASN A 402 36.29 25.39 -3.96
N GLY A 403 36.05 24.10 -3.75
CA GLY A 403 34.92 23.63 -2.93
C GLY A 403 35.05 24.07 -1.47
N ILE A 404 36.24 23.92 -0.87
CA ILE A 404 36.53 24.32 0.51
C ILE A 404 36.36 25.82 0.73
N THR A 405 36.83 26.67 -0.19
CA THR A 405 36.66 28.13 -0.07
C THR A 405 35.19 28.52 -0.05
N GLY A 406 34.37 27.94 -0.92
CA GLY A 406 32.92 28.12 -0.89
C GLY A 406 32.34 27.65 0.45
N LEU A 407 32.71 26.45 0.88
CA LEU A 407 32.15 25.83 2.07
C LEU A 407 32.46 26.66 3.33
N ILE A 408 33.72 27.03 3.55
CA ILE A 408 34.12 27.88 4.69
C ILE A 408 33.43 29.25 4.61
N SER A 409 33.27 29.82 3.41
CA SER A 409 32.55 31.08 3.21
C SER A 409 31.10 30.97 3.68
N ASP A 410 30.41 29.88 3.33
CA ASP A 410 29.04 29.65 3.76
C ASP A 410 28.91 29.36 5.28
N TYR A 411 29.93 28.77 5.92
CA TYR A 411 29.91 28.53 7.38
C TYR A 411 30.21 29.78 8.21
N PHE A 412 31.13 30.64 7.76
CA PHE A 412 31.65 31.77 8.55
C PHE A 412 31.21 33.15 8.02
N GLY A 413 30.56 33.22 6.86
CA GLY A 413 30.20 34.50 6.22
C GLY A 413 31.40 35.31 5.74
N LEU A 414 32.56 34.67 5.54
CA LEU A 414 33.80 35.34 5.13
C LEU A 414 33.90 35.46 3.61
N GLU A 415 34.55 36.53 3.15
CA GLU A 415 34.89 36.71 1.74
C GLU A 415 35.82 35.60 1.23
N LYS A 416 35.57 35.10 0.01
CA LYS A 416 36.31 33.98 -0.57
C LYS A 416 37.81 34.26 -0.73
N ASP A 417 38.18 35.50 -0.97
CA ASP A 417 39.58 35.93 -1.09
C ASP A 417 40.33 35.83 0.24
N ALA A 418 39.68 36.15 1.36
CA ALA A 418 40.28 36.01 2.69
C ALA A 418 40.57 34.54 3.01
N ILE A 419 39.64 33.64 2.67
CA ILE A 419 39.81 32.19 2.85
C ILE A 419 40.88 31.66 1.90
N THR A 420 40.90 32.12 0.65
CA THR A 420 41.92 31.74 -0.33
C THR A 420 43.32 32.09 0.19
N LYS A 421 43.50 33.29 0.74
CA LYS A 421 44.76 33.71 1.36
C LYS A 421 45.18 32.76 2.49
N LEU A 422 44.26 32.40 3.39
CA LEU A 422 44.53 31.45 4.47
C LEU A 422 44.96 30.06 3.96
N ILE A 423 44.36 29.57 2.86
CA ILE A 423 44.76 28.31 2.21
C ILE A 423 46.15 28.44 1.57
N LEU A 424 46.43 29.54 0.89
CA LEU A 424 47.76 29.74 0.29
C LEU A 424 48.84 29.88 1.35
N ASP A 425 48.55 30.53 2.48
CA ASP A 425 49.46 30.62 3.62
C ASP A 425 49.75 29.22 4.21
N SER A 426 48.72 28.37 4.38
CA SER A 426 48.93 27.00 4.88
C SER A 426 49.73 26.11 3.93
N LEU A 427 49.63 26.36 2.62
CA LEU A 427 50.37 25.63 1.58
C LEU A 427 51.77 26.21 1.29
N ASN A 428 52.19 27.29 1.97
CA ASN A 428 53.41 28.05 1.67
C ASN A 428 53.44 28.56 0.20
N MET A 429 52.30 29.08 -0.27
CA MET A 429 52.03 29.57 -1.62
C MET A 429 51.54 31.04 -1.63
N ALA A 430 51.67 31.77 -0.53
CA ALA A 430 51.19 33.16 -0.36
C ALA A 430 51.61 34.10 -1.50
N LYS A 431 52.82 33.90 -2.08
CA LYS A 431 53.35 34.69 -3.20
C LYS A 431 52.50 34.66 -4.47
N TYR A 432 51.66 33.64 -4.65
CA TYR A 432 50.80 33.47 -5.84
C TYR A 432 49.41 34.11 -5.67
N PHE A 433 49.11 34.75 -4.53
CA PHE A 433 47.80 35.34 -4.27
C PHE A 433 47.45 36.48 -5.24
N GLU A 434 48.41 37.38 -5.53
CA GLU A 434 48.19 38.47 -6.50
C GLU A 434 47.91 37.95 -7.91
N ASP A 435 48.57 36.85 -8.30
CA ASP A 435 48.37 36.23 -9.61
C ASP A 435 47.03 35.50 -9.68
N TYR A 436 46.62 34.83 -8.59
CA TYR A 436 45.27 34.28 -8.46
C TYR A 436 44.19 35.35 -8.65
N GLN A 437 44.33 36.53 -8.02
CA GLN A 437 43.35 37.62 -8.14
C GLN A 437 43.25 38.19 -9.56
N LYS A 438 44.35 38.19 -10.34
CA LYS A 438 44.35 38.62 -11.74
C LYS A 438 43.61 37.65 -12.66
N ILE A 439 43.45 36.38 -12.28
CA ILE A 439 42.86 35.33 -13.12
C ILE A 439 41.33 35.26 -12.90
N PRO A 440 40.51 35.66 -13.89
CA PRO A 440 39.05 35.69 -13.71
C PRO A 440 38.43 34.30 -13.76
N SER A 441 37.30 34.14 -13.08
CA SER A 441 36.45 32.95 -13.20
C SER A 441 35.59 33.04 -14.48
N ASP A 442 36.03 32.44 -15.59
CA ASP A 442 35.26 32.39 -16.83
C ASP A 442 34.18 31.31 -16.82
N GLY A 443 32.93 31.75 -16.95
CA GLY A 443 31.76 30.88 -16.94
C GLY A 443 31.59 30.07 -15.65
N GLY A 444 32.19 30.45 -14.51
CA GLY A 444 32.11 29.68 -13.27
C GLY A 444 33.05 28.47 -13.18
N VAL A 445 34.08 28.40 -14.03
CA VAL A 445 35.24 27.53 -13.83
C VAL A 445 36.26 28.27 -12.94
N PRO A 446 36.81 27.65 -11.89
CA PRO A 446 37.74 28.31 -10.97
C PRO A 446 39.17 28.32 -11.53
N HIS A 447 39.42 29.07 -12.60
CA HIS A 447 40.71 29.09 -13.31
C HIS A 447 41.91 29.47 -12.41
N GLY A 448 41.71 30.38 -11.45
CA GLY A 448 42.74 30.72 -10.47
C GLY A 448 43.19 29.51 -9.62
N TRP A 449 42.26 28.62 -9.25
CA TRP A 449 42.58 27.42 -8.49
C TRP A 449 43.35 26.37 -9.31
N TYR A 450 43.10 26.27 -10.62
CA TYR A 450 43.91 25.43 -11.51
C TYR A 450 45.34 25.96 -11.67
N TYR A 451 45.53 27.28 -11.66
CA TYR A 451 46.85 27.91 -11.66
C TYR A 451 47.63 27.57 -10.38
N ILE A 452 46.99 27.75 -9.21
CA ILE A 452 47.58 27.39 -7.90
C ILE A 452 47.91 25.90 -7.83
N GLY A 453 46.99 25.02 -8.25
CA GLY A 453 47.20 23.57 -8.24
C GLY A 453 48.40 23.15 -9.11
N GLY A 454 48.52 23.72 -10.31
CA GLY A 454 49.67 23.52 -11.19
C GLY A 454 51.01 23.87 -10.52
N HIS A 455 51.10 25.07 -9.94
CA HIS A 455 52.33 25.52 -9.27
C HIS A 455 52.66 24.74 -8.00
N TYR A 456 51.63 24.30 -7.26
CA TYR A 456 51.85 23.49 -6.06
C TYR A 456 52.47 22.13 -6.40
N ILE A 457 51.97 21.47 -7.46
CA ILE A 457 52.52 20.19 -7.93
C ILE A 457 53.88 20.37 -8.60
N LYS A 458 54.11 21.49 -9.32
CA LYS A 458 55.45 21.85 -9.86
C LYS A 458 56.49 21.91 -8.73
N LYS A 459 56.13 22.46 -7.57
CA LYS A 459 57.01 22.55 -6.38
C LYS A 459 57.17 21.21 -5.65
N ASN A 460 56.22 20.29 -5.79
CA ASN A 460 56.19 19.01 -5.07
C ASN A 460 55.90 17.82 -6.02
N PRO A 461 56.80 17.51 -6.97
CA PRO A 461 56.53 16.56 -8.05
C PRO A 461 56.45 15.08 -7.61
N SER A 462 56.95 14.75 -6.42
CA SER A 462 57.00 13.38 -5.88
C SER A 462 55.82 13.00 -4.99
N LEU A 463 54.86 13.90 -4.78
CA LEU A 463 53.70 13.62 -3.90
C LEU A 463 52.85 12.50 -4.50
N ASN A 464 52.51 11.51 -3.69
CA ASN A 464 51.49 10.52 -4.04
C ASN A 464 50.08 11.01 -3.66
N GLU A 465 49.06 10.22 -4.01
CA GLU A 465 47.65 10.57 -3.75
C GLU A 465 47.32 10.72 -2.26
N ALA A 466 47.77 9.77 -1.44
CA ALA A 466 47.48 9.76 0.00
C ALA A 466 48.16 10.94 0.72
N GLU A 467 49.41 11.23 0.36
CA GLU A 467 50.16 12.37 0.88
C GLU A 467 49.48 13.70 0.51
N LEU A 468 48.99 13.84 -0.72
CA LEU A 468 48.28 15.03 -1.16
C LEU A 468 46.95 15.21 -0.42
N GLU A 469 46.18 14.13 -0.24
CA GLU A 469 44.94 14.16 0.53
C GLU A 469 45.21 14.61 1.98
N GLU A 470 46.23 14.04 2.62
CA GLU A 470 46.63 14.38 3.98
C GLU A 470 47.05 15.85 4.10
N ILE A 471 47.82 16.38 3.15
CA ILE A 471 48.19 17.80 3.08
C ILE A 471 46.96 18.69 3.00
N MET A 472 45.96 18.33 2.17
CA MET A 472 44.73 19.10 2.05
C MET A 472 43.92 19.08 3.36
N LEU A 473 43.82 17.92 4.01
CA LEU A 473 43.15 17.77 5.31
C LEU A 473 43.86 18.60 6.40
N ASN A 474 45.19 18.54 6.47
CA ASN A 474 45.99 19.30 7.43
C ASN A 474 45.89 20.80 7.19
N SER A 475 45.91 21.24 5.93
CA SER A 475 45.70 22.64 5.55
C SER A 475 44.36 23.16 6.07
N VAL A 476 43.29 22.40 5.86
CA VAL A 476 41.95 22.74 6.38
C VAL A 476 41.95 22.77 7.91
N ASN A 477 42.52 21.78 8.59
CA ASN A 477 42.55 21.76 10.06
C ASN A 477 43.23 23.03 10.63
N ASN A 478 44.39 23.40 10.07
CA ASN A 478 45.11 24.61 10.47
C ASN A 478 44.29 25.89 10.27
N ILE A 479 43.49 25.96 9.21
CA ILE A 479 42.60 27.10 8.94
C ILE A 479 41.44 27.12 9.94
N LEU A 480 40.81 25.97 10.18
CA LEU A 480 39.69 25.87 11.12
C LEU A 480 40.13 26.17 12.56
N GLU A 481 41.33 25.78 12.97
CA GLU A 481 41.90 26.16 14.27
C GLU A 481 42.06 27.68 14.42
N LYS A 482 42.48 28.38 13.35
CA LYS A 482 42.59 29.84 13.34
C LYS A 482 41.23 30.54 13.35
N LEU A 483 40.24 30.00 12.64
CA LEU A 483 38.91 30.58 12.51
C LEU A 483 38.01 30.28 13.73
N GLY A 484 38.30 29.24 14.49
CA GLY A 484 37.50 28.82 15.64
C GLY A 484 36.16 28.20 15.23
N LYS A 485 35.16 28.31 16.12
CA LYS A 485 33.81 27.81 15.85
C LYS A 485 32.99 28.88 15.09
N PRO A 486 32.28 28.49 14.02
CA PRO A 486 31.40 29.42 13.32
C PRO A 486 30.26 29.88 14.24
N ASP A 487 29.94 31.17 14.19
CA ASP A 487 28.79 31.76 14.89
C ASP A 487 27.52 31.55 14.08
N ARG A 488 26.79 30.48 14.39
CA ARG A 488 25.57 30.08 13.68
C ARG A 488 24.60 29.37 14.62
N PRO A 489 23.28 29.42 14.32
CA PRO A 489 22.32 28.63 15.07
C PRO A 489 22.64 27.14 14.96
N PRO A 490 22.23 26.34 15.96
CA PRO A 490 22.37 24.90 15.90
C PRO A 490 21.64 24.35 14.66
N PRO A 491 22.11 23.20 14.10
CA PRO A 491 21.38 22.50 13.06
C PRO A 491 19.90 22.33 13.39
N PHE A 492 19.04 22.51 12.40
CA PHE A 492 17.60 22.37 12.53
C PHE A 492 16.99 23.18 13.69
N SER A 493 17.54 24.36 14.00
CA SER A 493 17.06 25.26 15.08
C SER A 493 15.55 25.58 15.01
N PHE A 494 14.96 25.56 13.82
CA PHE A 494 13.51 25.73 13.62
C PHE A 494 12.67 24.59 14.21
N LEU A 495 13.26 23.44 14.58
CA LEU A 495 12.53 22.32 15.19
C LEU A 495 12.00 22.67 16.58
N ASP A 496 12.62 23.60 17.28
CA ASP A 496 12.17 24.08 18.59
C ASP A 496 10.77 24.71 18.48
N ASP A 497 10.62 25.68 17.56
CA ASP A 497 9.34 26.33 17.27
C ASP A 497 8.31 25.36 16.68
N TYR A 498 8.77 24.43 15.84
CA TYR A 498 7.91 23.45 15.20
C TYR A 498 7.32 22.46 16.22
N ILE A 499 8.17 21.80 17.02
CA ILE A 499 7.74 20.83 18.03
C ILE A 499 6.83 21.49 19.06
N ALA A 500 7.14 22.73 19.48
CA ALA A 500 6.29 23.49 20.38
C ALA A 500 4.88 23.75 19.83
N GLN A 501 4.72 23.86 18.50
CA GLN A 501 3.42 24.06 17.84
C GLN A 501 2.64 22.76 17.60
N VAL A 502 3.35 21.63 17.40
CA VAL A 502 2.70 20.37 16.98
C VAL A 502 2.50 19.37 18.10
N LEU A 503 3.39 19.32 19.09
CA LEU A 503 3.36 18.34 20.17
C LEU A 503 2.48 18.82 21.33
N ASN A 504 1.41 18.08 21.59
CA ASN A 504 0.55 18.25 22.74
C ASN A 504 0.81 17.14 23.77
N ILE A 505 1.35 17.54 24.91
CA ILE A 505 1.36 16.77 26.14
C ILE A 505 0.64 17.63 27.16
N HIS A 506 -0.50 17.15 27.64
CA HIS A 506 -1.31 17.72 28.72
C HIS A 506 -1.28 19.27 28.87
N GLN A 507 -2.37 19.94 28.48
CA GLN A 507 -2.65 21.38 28.66
C GLN A 507 -1.62 22.40 28.12
N ASN A 508 -0.65 22.00 27.28
CA ASN A 508 0.15 22.99 26.55
C ASN A 508 -0.70 23.66 25.45
N LYS A 509 -0.83 24.99 25.52
CA LYS A 509 -1.72 25.83 24.68
C LYS A 509 -0.97 26.65 23.62
N ILE A 510 0.09 26.11 23.01
CA ILE A 510 0.64 26.77 21.82
C ILE A 510 -0.19 26.30 20.63
N ASN A 511 -1.07 27.18 20.16
CA ASN A 511 -1.98 26.88 19.05
C ASN A 511 -1.25 26.93 17.70
N HIS A 512 -1.57 26.00 16.81
CA HIS A 512 -1.13 26.01 15.41
C HIS A 512 -1.43 27.34 14.72
N ASN A 513 -0.46 27.91 14.01
CA ASN A 513 -0.62 29.21 13.33
C ASN A 513 -1.34 29.10 11.97
N PHE A 514 -2.57 28.59 11.99
CA PHE A 514 -3.41 28.44 10.80
C PHE A 514 -3.66 29.77 10.07
N ALA A 515 -3.82 30.88 10.81
CA ALA A 515 -4.03 32.20 10.22
C ALA A 515 -2.84 32.65 9.36
N GLY A 516 -1.61 32.36 9.80
CA GLY A 516 -0.39 32.61 9.03
C GLY A 516 -0.34 31.79 7.74
N GLU A 517 -0.66 30.50 7.81
CA GLU A 517 -0.70 29.59 6.66
C GLU A 517 -1.76 30.03 5.63
N LEU A 518 -2.97 30.31 6.10
CA LEU A 518 -4.08 30.76 5.26
C LEU A 518 -3.76 32.11 4.60
N SER A 519 -3.23 33.07 5.35
CA SER A 519 -2.79 34.38 4.83
C SER A 519 -1.73 34.24 3.75
N ARG A 520 -0.72 33.37 3.95
CA ARG A 520 0.32 33.08 2.96
C ARG A 520 -0.25 32.41 1.71
N TYR A 521 -1.16 31.45 1.88
CA TYR A 521 -1.86 30.80 0.77
C TYR A 521 -2.66 31.83 -0.06
N HIS A 522 -3.48 32.67 0.58
CA HIS A 522 -4.25 33.71 -0.09
C HIS A 522 -3.34 34.74 -0.81
N LYS A 523 -2.28 35.22 -0.16
CA LYS A 523 -1.34 36.17 -0.81
C LYS A 523 -0.70 35.59 -2.08
N ASN A 524 -0.42 34.29 -2.11
CA ASN A 524 0.21 33.65 -3.27
C ASN A 524 -0.78 33.23 -4.35
N LYS A 525 -1.96 32.71 -3.99
CA LYS A 525 -2.98 32.30 -4.97
C LYS A 525 -3.86 33.45 -5.46
N ALA A 526 -4.34 34.31 -4.56
CA ALA A 526 -5.24 35.41 -4.90
C ALA A 526 -4.46 36.66 -5.38
N ASN A 527 -3.44 37.08 -4.62
CA ASN A 527 -2.71 38.33 -4.93
C ASN A 527 -1.51 38.15 -5.85
N ARG A 528 -1.21 36.89 -6.27
CA ARG A 528 -0.07 36.53 -7.13
C ARG A 528 1.24 37.20 -6.72
N LYS A 529 1.47 37.41 -5.41
CA LYS A 529 2.63 38.13 -4.86
C LYS A 529 3.98 37.45 -5.11
N ARG A 530 3.97 36.25 -5.71
CA ARG A 530 5.15 35.49 -6.16
C ARG A 530 6.08 35.07 -5.03
N GLU A 531 5.60 34.99 -3.78
CA GLU A 531 6.38 34.41 -2.69
C GLU A 531 6.38 32.88 -2.83
N ALA A 532 7.52 32.24 -2.57
CA ALA A 532 7.61 30.79 -2.61
C ALA A 532 6.67 30.18 -1.56
N ILE A 533 5.93 29.13 -1.96
CA ILE A 533 5.12 28.30 -1.06
C ILE A 533 5.63 26.87 -1.10
N CYS A 534 5.52 26.16 0.03
CA CYS A 534 5.92 24.77 0.06
C CYS A 534 4.99 23.97 -0.85
N ALA A 535 5.57 23.40 -1.91
CA ALA A 535 4.84 22.62 -2.88
C ALA A 535 4.22 21.35 -2.26
N ILE A 536 4.78 20.89 -1.15
CA ILE A 536 4.36 19.69 -0.43
C ILE A 536 3.27 20.05 0.58
N CYS A 537 3.58 20.77 1.66
CA CYS A 537 2.66 20.95 2.79
C CYS A 537 2.03 22.33 2.97
N ASN A 538 2.47 23.36 2.22
CA ASN A 538 2.07 24.77 2.43
C ASN A 538 2.42 25.41 3.80
N SER A 539 3.29 24.83 4.62
CA SER A 539 3.58 25.39 5.94
C SER A 539 4.13 26.82 5.89
N ASN A 540 3.98 27.54 7.01
CA ASN A 540 4.43 28.94 7.17
C ASN A 540 5.95 29.09 7.38
N PHE A 541 6.68 28.00 7.60
CA PHE A 541 8.12 27.98 7.81
C PHE A 541 8.93 28.49 6.60
N GLU A 542 10.22 28.77 6.83
CA GLU A 542 11.15 29.19 5.78
C GLU A 542 11.18 28.20 4.61
N ILE A 543 11.29 28.71 3.39
CA ILE A 543 11.23 27.93 2.16
C ILE A 543 12.53 28.10 1.37
N ARG A 544 13.12 26.96 0.98
CA ARG A 544 14.19 26.91 -0.02
C ARG A 544 13.60 26.53 -1.38
N GLU A 545 14.17 27.10 -2.44
CA GLU A 545 13.72 26.89 -3.81
C GLU A 545 14.61 25.87 -4.54
N GLU A 546 14.02 24.78 -5.04
CA GLU A 546 14.69 23.72 -5.81
C GLU A 546 14.17 23.68 -7.25
N PHE A 547 14.94 23.17 -8.20
CA PHE A 547 14.47 23.01 -9.59
C PHE A 547 13.40 21.90 -9.69
N SER A 548 12.36 22.08 -10.52
CA SER A 548 11.31 21.06 -10.74
C SER A 548 10.57 21.26 -12.06
N ASN A 549 10.22 20.16 -12.74
CA ASN A 549 9.56 20.13 -14.05
C ASN A 549 8.03 20.37 -14.05
N TYR A 550 7.28 20.13 -12.95
CA TYR A 550 5.85 20.47 -12.81
C TYR A 550 5.39 20.70 -11.35
N SER A 551 4.58 21.74 -11.09
CA SER A 551 3.82 21.94 -9.84
C SER A 551 2.66 22.94 -10.01
N ASN A 552 1.46 22.62 -9.50
CA ASN A 552 0.29 23.52 -9.50
C ASN A 552 0.43 24.74 -8.56
N LYS A 553 1.56 24.82 -7.86
CA LYS A 553 1.95 25.90 -6.95
C LYS A 553 3.07 26.79 -7.55
N ARG A 554 3.30 26.69 -8.87
CA ARG A 554 4.26 27.50 -9.63
C ARG A 554 3.86 28.97 -9.76
N VAL A 555 4.86 29.83 -9.75
CA VAL A 555 4.78 31.18 -10.31
C VAL A 555 5.24 31.11 -11.76
N THR A 556 4.33 31.16 -12.73
CA THR A 556 4.70 31.22 -14.16
C THR A 556 5.18 32.63 -14.52
N SER A 557 6.46 32.77 -14.90
CA SER A 557 7.07 34.00 -15.42
C SER A 557 8.00 33.70 -16.58
N ALA A 558 8.08 34.60 -17.56
CA ALA A 558 9.02 34.50 -18.69
C ALA A 558 10.47 34.87 -18.33
N SER A 559 10.71 35.53 -17.18
CA SER A 559 12.00 36.13 -16.81
C SER A 559 12.77 35.47 -15.67
N LYS A 560 12.18 34.47 -14.99
CA LYS A 560 12.84 33.71 -13.91
C LYS A 560 12.57 32.22 -14.08
N GLU A 561 13.60 31.40 -13.90
CA GLU A 561 13.46 29.95 -13.85
C GLU A 561 12.48 29.54 -12.74
N SER A 562 11.55 28.63 -13.09
CA SER A 562 10.50 28.16 -12.21
C SER A 562 11.06 27.17 -11.18
N LYS A 563 11.28 27.61 -9.94
CA LYS A 563 11.68 26.76 -8.82
C LYS A 563 10.49 26.33 -7.96
N ARG A 564 10.55 25.12 -7.40
CA ARG A 564 9.62 24.54 -6.41
C ARG A 564 10.08 24.93 -5.01
N GLY A 565 9.20 25.56 -4.23
CA GLY A 565 9.47 25.80 -2.82
C GLY A 565 9.33 24.53 -1.98
N VAL A 566 10.29 24.27 -1.11
CA VAL A 566 10.23 23.22 -0.07
C VAL A 566 10.52 23.88 1.28
N CYS A 567 9.62 23.75 2.26
CA CYS A 567 9.87 24.31 3.58
C CYS A 567 10.93 23.51 4.33
N VAL A 568 11.57 24.13 5.31
CA VAL A 568 12.61 23.49 6.14
C VAL A 568 12.13 22.22 6.86
N ILE A 569 10.84 22.13 7.23
CA ILE A 569 10.25 20.91 7.83
C ILE A 569 10.22 19.76 6.81
N CYS A 570 9.72 20.01 5.61
CA CYS A 570 9.74 19.01 4.55
C CYS A 570 11.17 18.66 4.08
N GLN A 571 12.14 19.57 4.24
CA GLN A 571 13.54 19.23 3.99
C GLN A 571 14.07 18.23 5.00
N VAL A 572 13.76 18.37 6.29
CA VAL A 572 14.12 17.34 7.29
C VAL A 572 13.51 16.00 6.92
N GLU A 573 12.22 15.97 6.59
CA GLU A 573 11.55 14.73 6.16
C GLU A 573 12.19 14.15 4.89
N LYS A 574 12.58 15.00 3.93
CA LYS A 574 13.32 14.60 2.72
C LYS A 574 14.67 13.95 3.07
N LEU A 575 15.42 14.56 3.98
CA LEU A 575 16.71 14.05 4.43
C LEU A 575 16.56 12.72 5.18
N LEU A 576 15.58 12.60 6.06
CA LEU A 576 15.28 11.34 6.76
C LEU A 576 14.94 10.23 5.76
N ARG A 577 14.05 10.48 4.79
CA ARG A 577 13.67 9.48 3.78
C ARG A 577 14.81 9.04 2.89
N ARG A 578 15.65 10.00 2.47
CA ARG A 578 16.81 9.70 1.63
C ARG A 578 17.80 8.76 2.34
N ASN A 579 17.96 8.92 3.64
CA ASN A 579 18.93 8.14 4.43
C ASN A 579 18.33 6.86 5.03
N VAL A 580 17.04 6.85 5.40
CA VAL A 580 16.38 5.68 6.02
C VAL A 580 15.76 4.75 4.97
N MET A 581 15.13 5.34 3.94
CA MET A 581 14.29 4.63 2.98
C MET A 581 14.86 4.61 1.56
N GLU A 582 15.99 5.30 1.31
CA GLU A 582 16.57 5.52 -0.03
C GLU A 582 15.55 6.12 -1.03
N THR A 583 14.58 6.89 -0.54
CA THR A 583 13.55 7.58 -1.32
C THR A 583 13.67 9.09 -1.17
N ASP A 584 13.14 9.85 -2.12
CA ASP A 584 13.20 11.31 -2.11
C ASP A 584 11.78 11.90 -2.20
N LEU A 585 11.58 13.15 -1.74
CA LEU A 585 10.34 13.91 -1.97
C LEU A 585 10.32 14.55 -3.36
N SER A 586 11.00 13.93 -4.33
CA SER A 586 11.16 14.43 -5.69
C SER A 586 9.82 14.46 -6.43
N ALA A 587 9.63 15.49 -7.26
CA ALA A 587 8.45 15.59 -8.12
C ALA A 587 8.47 14.59 -9.29
N GLU A 588 9.63 13.97 -9.55
CA GLU A 588 9.86 13.02 -10.63
C GLU A 588 9.85 11.57 -10.14
N ASP A 589 9.60 11.34 -8.84
CA ASP A 589 9.46 9.98 -8.33
C ASP A 589 8.18 9.35 -8.87
N GLU A 590 8.35 8.30 -9.67
CA GLU A 590 7.24 7.53 -10.23
C GLU A 590 6.68 6.50 -9.23
N THR A 591 7.34 6.31 -8.08
CA THR A 591 6.95 5.31 -7.07
C THR A 591 5.56 5.58 -6.53
N ILE A 592 4.75 4.52 -6.41
CA ILE A 592 3.46 4.57 -5.71
C ILE A 592 3.68 4.08 -4.29
N TYR A 593 3.26 4.89 -3.34
CA TYR A 593 3.38 4.61 -1.92
C TYR A 593 2.07 4.06 -1.35
N LEU A 594 2.14 3.01 -0.54
CA LEU A 594 1.04 2.53 0.30
C LEU A 594 1.25 3.09 1.71
N HIS A 595 0.34 3.94 2.14
CA HIS A 595 0.24 4.45 3.50
C HIS A 595 -0.58 3.46 4.32
N LEU A 596 0.05 2.85 5.31
CA LEU A 596 -0.54 1.83 6.17
C LEU A 596 -0.90 2.48 7.51
N TYR A 597 -2.20 2.58 7.79
CA TYR A 597 -2.72 3.06 9.05
C TYR A 597 -3.35 1.90 9.83
N PRO A 598 -3.14 1.77 11.14
CA PRO A 598 -3.94 0.86 11.94
C PRO A 598 -5.42 1.22 11.79
N ALA A 599 -6.32 0.24 11.91
CA ALA A 599 -7.74 0.53 11.86
C ALA A 599 -8.13 1.59 12.89
N TYR A 600 -7.55 1.49 14.11
CA TYR A 600 -7.57 2.51 15.17
C TYR A 600 -6.18 2.72 15.80
N TYR A 601 -5.57 1.67 16.35
CA TYR A 601 -4.24 1.71 16.99
C TYR A 601 -3.50 0.39 16.84
N PHE A 602 -2.21 0.40 17.16
CA PHE A 602 -1.43 -0.80 17.48
C PHE A 602 -1.24 -0.93 19.00
N THR A 603 -1.07 -2.15 19.49
CA THR A 603 -0.63 -2.46 20.86
C THR A 603 0.87 -2.82 20.85
N PRO A 604 1.53 -2.99 22.01
CA PRO A 604 2.93 -3.41 22.03
C PRO A 604 3.19 -4.69 21.23
N GLU A 605 2.27 -5.65 21.33
CA GLU A 605 2.34 -6.93 20.64
C GLU A 605 2.15 -6.77 19.13
N THR A 606 1.10 -6.06 18.67
CA THR A 606 0.88 -5.89 17.22
C THR A 606 1.95 -5.02 16.56
N ASN A 607 2.45 -4.02 17.27
CA ASN A 607 3.53 -3.15 16.78
C ASN A 607 4.83 -3.94 16.59
N LEU A 608 5.17 -4.84 17.53
CA LEU A 608 6.31 -5.75 17.38
C LEU A 608 6.16 -6.64 16.13
N ILE A 609 4.97 -7.22 15.94
CA ILE A 609 4.66 -8.08 14.78
C ILE A 609 4.78 -7.27 13.48
N MET A 610 4.19 -6.07 13.44
CA MET A 610 4.22 -5.21 12.24
C MET A 610 5.62 -4.70 11.92
N ASN A 611 6.44 -4.35 12.92
CA ASN A 611 7.83 -3.99 12.72
C ASN A 611 8.60 -5.13 12.03
N ARG A 612 8.50 -6.36 12.57
CA ARG A 612 9.15 -7.52 11.94
C ARG A 612 8.58 -7.85 10.56
N ALA A 613 7.29 -7.60 10.32
CA ALA A 613 6.68 -7.80 9.01
C ALA A 613 7.28 -6.80 8.01
N TYR A 614 7.35 -5.53 8.42
CA TYR A 614 7.83 -4.41 7.62
C TYR A 614 9.28 -4.63 7.15
N ASP A 615 10.15 -5.13 8.03
CA ASP A 615 11.54 -5.45 7.70
C ASP A 615 11.69 -6.54 6.62
N ASN A 616 10.66 -7.38 6.45
CA ASN A 616 10.65 -8.51 5.54
C ASN A 616 9.76 -8.32 4.31
N PHE A 617 9.03 -7.20 4.19
CA PHE A 617 8.11 -7.00 3.08
C PHE A 617 8.82 -6.99 1.73
N ALA A 618 8.42 -7.93 0.88
CA ALA A 618 8.84 -8.03 -0.50
C ALA A 618 7.63 -8.17 -1.43
N GLN A 619 7.74 -7.61 -2.63
CA GLN A 619 6.66 -7.61 -3.60
C GLN A 619 6.47 -9.02 -4.19
N SER A 620 5.29 -9.60 -3.96
CA SER A 620 4.79 -10.74 -4.76
C SER A 620 4.44 -10.26 -6.17
N ASN A 621 4.74 -11.04 -7.20
CA ASN A 621 4.25 -10.73 -8.54
C ASN A 621 2.81 -11.22 -8.73
N PHE A 622 2.09 -10.62 -9.68
CA PHE A 622 0.69 -10.99 -9.93
C PHE A 622 0.52 -12.48 -10.29
N ALA A 623 1.44 -13.07 -11.05
CA ALA A 623 1.32 -14.47 -11.47
C ALA A 623 1.42 -15.46 -10.29
N GLU A 624 2.27 -15.16 -9.29
CA GLU A 624 2.36 -15.91 -8.04
C GLU A 624 1.05 -15.82 -7.25
N LEU A 625 0.47 -14.61 -7.14
CA LEU A 625 -0.80 -14.38 -6.45
C LEU A 625 -1.98 -15.06 -7.18
N ASP A 626 -2.11 -14.86 -8.49
CA ASP A 626 -3.19 -15.41 -9.31
C ASP A 626 -3.18 -16.94 -9.31
N LYS A 627 -2.00 -17.57 -9.35
CA LYS A 627 -1.87 -19.03 -9.32
C LYS A 627 -2.46 -19.65 -8.06
N GLU A 628 -2.30 -19.03 -6.90
CA GLU A 628 -2.88 -19.53 -5.65
C GLU A 628 -4.34 -19.10 -5.52
N PHE A 629 -4.65 -17.84 -5.81
CA PHE A 629 -5.97 -17.27 -5.54
C PHE A 629 -7.06 -17.75 -6.51
N SER A 630 -6.71 -18.06 -7.76
CA SER A 630 -7.66 -18.61 -8.74
C SER A 630 -8.18 -20.00 -8.37
N LYS A 631 -7.40 -20.80 -7.62
CA LYS A 631 -7.83 -22.12 -7.11
C LYS A 631 -8.99 -22.02 -6.13
N GLU A 632 -9.01 -20.92 -5.38
CA GLU A 632 -10.06 -20.57 -4.43
C GLU A 632 -11.14 -19.68 -5.08
N GLN A 633 -11.18 -19.65 -6.42
CA GLN A 633 -12.14 -18.86 -7.21
C GLN A 633 -12.14 -17.37 -6.87
N TYR A 634 -10.97 -16.84 -6.47
CA TYR A 634 -10.80 -15.46 -5.99
C TYR A 634 -11.63 -15.11 -4.74
N ASN A 635 -11.99 -16.09 -3.90
CA ASN A 635 -12.73 -15.85 -2.65
C ASN A 635 -11.87 -15.05 -1.64
N PRO A 636 -12.20 -13.79 -1.32
CA PRO A 636 -11.32 -12.95 -0.52
C PRO A 636 -11.12 -13.44 0.94
N ASN A 637 -11.96 -14.35 1.44
CA ASN A 637 -11.74 -14.99 2.76
C ASN A 637 -10.45 -15.83 2.82
N TYR A 638 -9.87 -16.19 1.68
CA TYR A 638 -8.59 -16.91 1.63
C TYR A 638 -7.36 -16.00 1.75
N LEU A 639 -7.52 -14.68 1.61
CA LEU A 639 -6.39 -13.72 1.60
C LEU A 639 -5.47 -13.78 2.83
N PRO A 640 -5.97 -13.99 4.08
CA PRO A 640 -5.08 -14.14 5.24
C PRO A 640 -4.08 -15.30 5.13
N ARG A 641 -4.31 -16.27 4.22
CA ARG A 641 -3.43 -17.42 3.97
C ARG A 641 -2.47 -17.19 2.81
N LEU A 642 -2.66 -16.13 2.04
CA LEU A 642 -1.78 -15.76 0.94
C LEU A 642 -0.60 -14.95 1.48
N ASP A 643 0.60 -15.31 1.06
CA ASP A 643 1.80 -14.55 1.41
C ASP A 643 1.99 -13.38 0.44
N ILE A 644 1.16 -12.35 0.64
CA ILE A 644 1.08 -11.19 -0.26
C ILE A 644 2.36 -10.34 -0.26
N PHE A 645 3.17 -10.45 0.79
CA PHE A 645 4.44 -9.74 0.95
C PHE A 645 5.66 -10.66 1.14
N ARG A 646 5.54 -11.96 0.83
CA ARG A 646 6.61 -12.96 0.93
C ARG A 646 7.30 -12.99 2.30
N ILE A 647 6.55 -12.75 3.38
CA ILE A 647 7.06 -12.65 4.75
C ILE A 647 7.59 -14.01 5.23
N GLY A 648 7.04 -15.12 4.74
CA GLY A 648 7.46 -16.47 5.10
C GLY A 648 8.62 -17.02 4.26
N GLU A 649 9.11 -16.28 3.26
CA GLU A 649 10.19 -16.69 2.37
C GLU A 649 11.57 -16.31 2.94
N ASP A 650 12.64 -16.99 2.48
CA ASP A 650 14.02 -16.68 2.88
C ASP A 650 14.34 -15.19 2.63
N PRO A 651 14.78 -14.42 3.65
CA PRO A 651 15.18 -13.02 3.51
C PRO A 651 16.20 -12.78 2.39
N ASN A 652 17.07 -13.75 2.09
CA ASN A 652 18.02 -13.69 0.98
C ASN A 652 17.35 -13.78 -0.39
N ALA A 653 16.31 -14.61 -0.54
CA ALA A 653 15.52 -14.72 -1.76
C ALA A 653 14.72 -13.43 -2.04
N ASN A 654 14.39 -12.66 -1.00
CA ASN A 654 13.63 -11.43 -1.09
C ASN A 654 14.47 -10.19 -1.45
N LYS A 655 15.82 -10.20 -1.31
CA LYS A 655 16.71 -9.03 -1.52
C LYS A 655 16.41 -8.20 -2.79
N LYS A 656 16.14 -8.84 -3.94
CA LYS A 656 15.86 -8.15 -5.22
C LYS A 656 14.40 -7.69 -5.42
N ARG A 657 13.49 -8.15 -4.56
CA ARG A 657 12.04 -7.89 -4.62
C ARG A 657 11.54 -7.10 -3.42
N ARG A 658 12.43 -6.72 -2.50
CA ARG A 658 12.10 -5.87 -1.37
C ARG A 658 11.39 -4.63 -1.89
N VAL A 659 10.36 -4.22 -1.16
CA VAL A 659 9.62 -2.99 -1.45
C VAL A 659 10.52 -1.76 -1.25
N TYR A 660 11.77 -1.93 -0.82
CA TYR A 660 12.82 -0.92 -0.76
C TYR A 660 14.11 -1.41 -1.42
N LYS A 661 14.80 -0.53 -2.16
CA LYS A 661 16.16 -0.84 -2.63
C LYS A 661 17.10 -0.85 -1.43
N GLU A 662 17.90 -1.91 -1.32
CA GLU A 662 19.02 -2.00 -0.39
C GLU A 662 20.30 -1.65 -1.14
N GLN A 663 21.00 -0.60 -0.71
CA GLN A 663 22.44 -0.45 -1.00
C GLN A 663 23.33 -0.38 0.25
N LEU A 664 22.80 -0.68 1.45
CA LEU A 664 23.59 -0.72 2.69
C LEU A 664 23.77 -2.15 3.21
N SER A 665 24.93 -2.41 3.82
CA SER A 665 25.35 -3.73 4.31
C SER A 665 24.52 -4.21 5.52
N GLU A 666 24.58 -5.51 5.84
CA GLU A 666 23.81 -6.15 6.92
C GLU A 666 24.06 -5.54 8.31
N GLU A 667 25.23 -4.94 8.57
CA GLU A 667 25.53 -4.20 9.83
C GLU A 667 24.96 -2.76 9.82
N GLU A 668 24.73 -2.19 8.65
CA GLU A 668 24.22 -0.83 8.44
C GLU A 668 22.70 -0.77 8.30
N ASN A 669 22.06 -1.94 8.16
CA ASN A 669 20.65 -2.14 7.85
C ASN A 669 19.71 -1.99 9.07
N GLN A 670 20.13 -1.26 10.12
CA GLN A 670 19.23 -0.86 11.22
C GLN A 670 18.25 0.24 10.74
N LYS A 671 17.42 -0.15 9.77
CA LYS A 671 16.27 0.58 9.26
C LYS A 671 15.18 0.46 10.30
N TYR A 672 14.74 1.60 10.83
CA TYR A 672 13.96 1.70 12.07
C TYR A 672 14.61 0.90 13.22
N GLN A 673 15.46 1.56 14.01
CA GLN A 673 16.18 0.90 15.12
C GLN A 673 15.25 -0.03 15.91
N GLU A 674 15.67 -1.29 16.08
CA GLU A 674 14.96 -2.28 16.88
C GLU A 674 14.63 -1.66 18.26
N GLY A 675 13.34 -1.54 18.58
CA GLY A 675 12.85 -0.85 19.78
C GLY A 675 12.25 0.55 19.56
N LYS A 676 12.25 1.10 18.34
CA LYS A 676 11.42 2.25 17.93
C LYS A 676 10.02 1.78 17.54
N MET A 677 8.99 2.52 17.94
CA MET A 677 7.60 2.03 17.96
C MET A 677 6.72 2.83 17.00
N HIS A 678 6.07 2.17 16.05
CA HIS A 678 5.47 2.83 14.89
C HIS A 678 3.94 2.83 14.92
N GLY A 679 3.35 4.03 14.87
CA GLY A 679 1.91 4.20 14.68
C GLY A 679 1.48 4.15 13.21
N TYR A 680 2.43 4.24 12.28
CA TYR A 680 2.19 4.41 10.85
C TYR A 680 3.35 3.81 10.05
N TYR A 681 3.03 3.17 8.91
CA TYR A 681 4.04 2.65 7.99
C TYR A 681 3.80 3.15 6.57
N LEU A 682 4.87 3.35 5.82
CA LEU A 682 4.82 3.73 4.42
C LEU A 682 5.51 2.65 3.61
N LEU A 683 4.98 2.25 2.45
CA LEU A 683 5.56 1.25 1.56
C LEU A 683 5.69 1.77 0.12
N GLY A 684 6.89 2.02 -0.38
CA GLY A 684 7.08 2.44 -1.78
C GLY A 684 7.12 1.23 -2.71
N VAL A 685 6.05 0.91 -3.43
CA VAL A 685 5.99 -0.31 -4.25
C VAL A 685 6.82 -0.14 -5.53
N PRO A 686 7.93 -0.87 -5.70
CA PRO A 686 8.77 -0.71 -6.88
C PRO A 686 8.13 -1.35 -8.11
N TYR A 687 8.47 -0.83 -9.28
CA TYR A 687 8.28 -1.57 -10.52
C TYR A 687 9.47 -2.50 -10.75
N LEU A 688 9.21 -3.79 -11.01
CA LEU A 688 10.26 -4.81 -11.18
C LEU A 688 10.91 -4.79 -12.58
N GLY A 689 10.44 -3.94 -13.50
CA GLY A 689 11.02 -3.77 -14.84
C GLY A 689 11.86 -2.49 -14.99
N LYS A 690 12.05 -2.05 -16.25
CA LYS A 690 12.74 -0.79 -16.58
C LYS A 690 11.77 0.19 -17.23
N ASN A 691 11.91 1.49 -16.93
CA ASN A 691 11.16 2.60 -17.54
C ASN A 691 9.65 2.30 -17.68
N PRO A 692 8.93 2.07 -16.57
CA PRO A 692 7.52 1.74 -16.62
C PRO A 692 6.68 2.85 -17.25
N THR A 693 5.60 2.46 -17.91
CA THR A 693 4.48 3.37 -18.18
C THR A 693 3.70 3.67 -16.90
N ASN A 694 2.95 4.77 -16.86
CA ASN A 694 2.08 5.08 -15.71
C ASN A 694 1.09 3.95 -15.37
N THR A 695 0.59 3.22 -16.38
CA THR A 695 -0.26 2.05 -16.17
C THR A 695 0.48 0.96 -15.39
N GLU A 696 1.69 0.62 -15.83
CA GLU A 696 2.54 -0.41 -15.22
C GLU A 696 2.92 -0.09 -13.77
N THR A 697 3.24 1.17 -13.49
CA THR A 697 3.59 1.61 -12.14
C THR A 697 2.43 1.42 -11.16
N TRP A 698 1.18 1.59 -11.61
CA TRP A 698 -0.01 1.42 -10.77
C TRP A 698 -0.51 -0.02 -10.68
N THR A 699 -0.05 -0.95 -11.52
CA THR A 699 -0.58 -2.33 -11.59
C THR A 699 -0.58 -3.03 -10.22
N MET A 700 0.61 -3.25 -9.64
CA MET A 700 0.75 -3.96 -8.36
C MET A 700 0.28 -3.14 -7.15
N PRO A 701 0.58 -1.83 -7.03
CA PRO A 701 0.10 -1.03 -5.91
C PRO A 701 -1.42 -1.08 -5.75
N SER A 702 -2.19 -1.02 -6.84
CA SER A 702 -3.66 -1.06 -6.77
C SER A 702 -4.18 -2.40 -6.24
N ILE A 703 -3.55 -3.53 -6.62
CA ILE A 703 -3.91 -4.86 -6.09
C ILE A 703 -3.57 -4.94 -4.60
N LEU A 704 -2.32 -4.60 -4.23
CA LEU A 704 -1.85 -4.66 -2.85
C LEU A 704 -2.74 -3.82 -1.94
N SER A 705 -3.14 -2.63 -2.38
CA SER A 705 -4.04 -1.74 -1.62
C SER A 705 -5.35 -2.40 -1.22
N LEU A 706 -5.93 -3.24 -2.09
CA LEU A 706 -7.20 -3.91 -1.81
C LEU A 706 -7.04 -5.14 -0.89
N ILE A 707 -5.95 -5.89 -1.03
CA ILE A 707 -5.77 -7.15 -0.30
C ILE A 707 -5.08 -7.01 1.05
N THR A 708 -4.20 -6.01 1.19
CA THR A 708 -3.45 -5.75 2.44
C THR A 708 -4.35 -5.53 3.66
N PRO A 709 -5.48 -4.79 3.58
CA PRO A 709 -6.40 -4.65 4.72
C PRO A 709 -6.91 -5.97 5.28
N ILE A 710 -7.21 -6.93 4.41
CA ILE A 710 -7.77 -8.24 4.82
C ILE A 710 -6.68 -9.14 5.40
N ALA A 711 -5.47 -9.05 4.84
CA ALA A 711 -4.33 -9.86 5.28
C ALA A 711 -3.72 -9.37 6.61
N LEU A 712 -3.64 -8.05 6.82
CA LEU A 712 -2.94 -7.44 7.97
C LEU A 712 -3.86 -6.73 8.97
N GLY A 713 -5.13 -6.50 8.64
CA GLY A 713 -6.07 -5.85 9.55
C GLY A 713 -5.89 -4.33 9.67
N ILE A 714 -5.47 -3.67 8.60
CA ILE A 714 -5.12 -2.24 8.56
C ILE A 714 -5.93 -1.50 7.49
N LYS A 715 -5.83 -0.17 7.47
CA LYS A 715 -6.35 0.67 6.39
C LYS A 715 -5.21 1.10 5.48
N VAL A 716 -5.51 1.25 4.18
CA VAL A 716 -4.49 1.52 3.16
C VAL A 716 -4.89 2.67 2.26
N ILE A 717 -3.95 3.58 2.03
CA ILE A 717 -4.07 4.59 0.97
C ILE A 717 -2.92 4.41 0.01
N ALA A 718 -3.20 4.26 -1.28
CA ALA A 718 -2.16 4.34 -2.31
C ALA A 718 -2.09 5.74 -2.89
N SER A 719 -0.93 6.37 -2.85
CA SER A 719 -0.71 7.70 -3.41
C SER A 719 0.69 7.84 -4.00
N ARG A 720 0.88 8.79 -4.90
CA ARG A 720 2.21 9.29 -5.28
C ARG A 720 2.79 10.24 -4.24
N ASN A 721 1.99 10.74 -3.32
CA ASN A 721 2.46 11.62 -2.27
C ASN A 721 3.21 10.80 -1.21
N PRO A 722 4.50 11.07 -0.93
CA PRO A 722 5.22 10.30 0.07
C PRO A 722 4.80 10.67 1.51
N ILE A 723 4.18 11.84 1.71
CA ILE A 723 3.75 12.34 3.02
C ILE A 723 2.37 11.76 3.37
N PRO A 724 2.15 11.32 4.62
CA PRO A 724 0.82 10.94 5.10
C PRO A 724 -0.25 11.96 4.71
N ILE A 725 -1.37 11.47 4.16
CA ILE A 725 -2.51 12.32 3.75
C ILE A 725 -3.40 12.64 4.96
N TYR A 726 -3.47 11.72 5.92
CA TYR A 726 -4.26 11.83 7.13
C TYR A 726 -3.35 11.68 8.34
N ASP A 727 -3.76 12.27 9.46
CA ASP A 727 -2.98 12.17 10.70
C ASP A 727 -3.16 10.80 11.32
N SER A 728 -4.38 10.25 11.27
CA SER A 728 -4.77 8.93 11.75
C SER A 728 -5.63 8.15 10.75
N GLY A 729 -5.59 6.80 10.85
CA GLY A 729 -6.52 5.91 10.15
C GLY A 729 -7.99 6.12 10.55
N ALA A 730 -8.20 6.82 11.66
CA ALA A 730 -9.50 7.23 12.13
C ALA A 730 -10.04 8.48 11.39
N ASP A 731 -9.23 9.25 10.68
CA ASP A 731 -9.69 10.51 10.06
C ASP A 731 -10.51 10.30 8.78
N PHE A 732 -10.48 9.08 8.23
CA PHE A 732 -11.30 8.66 7.12
C PHE A 732 -12.08 7.40 7.49
N LYS A 733 -13.30 7.28 6.94
CA LYS A 733 -14.20 6.21 7.33
C LYS A 733 -13.85 4.92 6.62
N GLU A 734 -13.35 5.00 5.40
CA GLU A 734 -13.14 3.88 4.48
C GLU A 734 -11.92 3.01 4.86
N THR A 735 -11.80 1.88 4.18
CA THR A 735 -10.69 0.92 4.38
C THR A 735 -9.58 1.12 3.35
N VAL A 736 -9.95 1.40 2.10
CA VAL A 736 -8.99 1.59 1.00
C VAL A 736 -9.28 2.87 0.23
N MET A 737 -8.24 3.62 -0.09
CA MET A 737 -8.32 4.78 -0.99
C MET A 737 -7.17 4.74 -2.01
N LEU A 738 -7.49 4.93 -3.29
CA LEU A 738 -6.53 5.07 -4.38
C LEU A 738 -6.50 6.53 -4.84
N ASP A 739 -5.49 7.26 -4.40
CA ASP A 739 -5.29 8.67 -4.69
C ASP A 739 -4.48 8.87 -5.99
N GLY A 740 -5.15 9.31 -7.05
CA GLY A 740 -4.52 9.59 -8.33
C GLY A 740 -4.16 8.36 -9.17
N VAL A 741 -4.91 7.26 -9.02
CA VAL A 741 -4.74 6.06 -9.87
C VAL A 741 -4.97 6.37 -11.36
N HIS A 742 -4.24 5.68 -12.23
CA HIS A 742 -4.34 5.87 -13.69
C HIS A 742 -5.73 5.50 -14.24
N ASN A 743 -6.11 6.11 -15.37
CA ASN A 743 -7.45 6.04 -15.98
C ASN A 743 -7.96 4.61 -16.27
N TYR A 744 -7.09 3.63 -16.48
CA TYR A 744 -7.51 2.23 -16.68
C TYR A 744 -8.42 1.74 -15.55
N TRP A 745 -8.16 2.21 -14.32
CA TRP A 745 -8.90 1.84 -13.13
C TRP A 745 -10.34 2.39 -13.17
N GLN A 746 -10.52 3.59 -13.71
CA GLN A 746 -11.85 4.19 -13.85
C GLN A 746 -12.70 3.46 -14.89
N HIS A 747 -12.09 3.00 -15.98
CA HIS A 747 -12.81 2.21 -17.00
C HIS A 747 -13.24 0.83 -16.49
N SER A 748 -12.36 0.14 -15.76
CA SER A 748 -12.61 -1.25 -15.33
C SER A 748 -13.26 -1.38 -13.96
N ILE A 749 -12.90 -0.55 -12.97
CA ILE A 749 -13.35 -0.71 -11.58
C ILE A 749 -14.31 0.42 -11.17
N LYS A 750 -14.24 1.59 -11.81
CA LYS A 750 -15.20 2.72 -11.65
C LYS A 750 -15.27 3.35 -10.26
N LYS A 751 -14.45 2.89 -9.32
CA LYS A 751 -14.42 3.36 -7.93
C LYS A 751 -12.99 3.38 -7.40
N THR A 752 -12.61 4.39 -6.63
CA THR A 752 -11.26 4.52 -6.04
C THR A 752 -11.24 4.46 -4.53
N ILE A 753 -12.40 4.47 -3.88
CA ILE A 753 -12.56 4.49 -2.43
C ILE A 753 -13.45 3.32 -2.06
N PHE A 754 -13.00 2.45 -1.15
CA PHE A 754 -13.71 1.22 -0.81
C PHE A 754 -13.92 1.09 0.70
N ARG A 755 -15.17 0.80 1.08
CA ARG A 755 -15.53 0.28 2.41
C ARG A 755 -15.13 -1.20 2.49
N LEU A 756 -14.90 -1.72 3.69
CA LEU A 756 -14.48 -3.11 3.87
C LEU A 756 -15.45 -4.11 3.20
N ASP A 757 -16.77 -3.91 3.32
CA ASP A 757 -17.76 -4.81 2.72
C ASP A 757 -17.76 -4.80 1.18
N GLU A 758 -17.32 -3.71 0.56
CA GLU A 758 -17.24 -3.61 -0.89
C GLU A 758 -16.05 -4.38 -1.47
N LEU A 759 -15.03 -4.66 -0.64
CA LEU A 759 -13.85 -5.43 -1.04
C LEU A 759 -14.21 -6.88 -1.40
N GLU A 760 -15.29 -7.43 -0.83
CA GLU A 760 -15.78 -8.78 -1.13
C GLU A 760 -16.03 -8.98 -2.64
N LYS A 761 -16.51 -7.92 -3.33
CA LYS A 761 -16.79 -7.95 -4.77
C LYS A 761 -15.72 -7.24 -5.60
N ALA A 762 -15.07 -6.21 -5.06
CA ALA A 762 -14.04 -5.47 -5.78
C ALA A 762 -12.78 -6.31 -6.04
N ILE A 763 -12.35 -7.12 -5.07
CA ILE A 763 -11.13 -7.93 -5.20
C ILE A 763 -11.27 -8.98 -6.33
N PRO A 764 -12.32 -9.82 -6.37
CA PRO A 764 -12.51 -10.75 -7.49
C PRO A 764 -12.59 -10.05 -8.85
N ALA A 765 -13.23 -8.88 -8.91
CA ALA A 765 -13.35 -8.10 -10.14
C ALA A 765 -11.98 -7.64 -10.66
N VAL A 766 -11.14 -7.07 -9.78
CA VAL A 766 -9.77 -6.65 -10.12
C VAL A 766 -8.95 -7.84 -10.59
N PHE A 767 -8.95 -8.95 -9.85
CA PHE A 767 -8.21 -10.15 -10.24
C PHE A 767 -8.68 -10.69 -11.59
N SER A 768 -9.98 -10.65 -11.91
CA SER A 768 -10.51 -11.09 -13.20
C SER A 768 -9.98 -10.24 -14.37
N VAL A 769 -9.97 -8.91 -14.23
CA VAL A 769 -9.46 -7.99 -15.28
C VAL A 769 -7.96 -8.18 -15.48
N TYR A 770 -7.21 -8.32 -14.39
CA TYR A 770 -5.76 -8.48 -14.43
C TYR A 770 -5.36 -9.86 -14.97
N ALA A 771 -6.07 -10.92 -14.56
CA ALA A 771 -5.88 -12.27 -15.05
C ALA A 771 -6.14 -12.34 -16.57
N LEU A 772 -7.26 -11.75 -17.02
CA LEU A 772 -7.59 -11.62 -18.44
C LEU A 772 -6.48 -10.92 -19.22
N THR A 773 -5.99 -9.78 -18.72
CA THR A 773 -4.90 -9.01 -19.35
C THR A 773 -3.61 -9.83 -19.42
N SER A 774 -3.19 -10.43 -18.30
CA SER A 774 -1.95 -11.21 -18.21
C SER A 774 -1.95 -12.47 -19.08
N GLN A 775 -3.12 -13.03 -19.38
CA GLN A 775 -3.28 -14.19 -20.24
C GLN A 775 -3.33 -13.78 -21.72
N ALA A 776 -4.03 -12.69 -22.04
CA ALA A 776 -4.23 -12.22 -23.41
C ALA A 776 -3.02 -11.45 -23.99
N TYR A 777 -2.20 -10.81 -23.16
CA TYR A 777 -1.08 -9.98 -23.61
C TYR A 777 0.23 -10.42 -22.98
N ARG A 778 1.08 -11.06 -23.80
CA ARG A 778 2.39 -11.57 -23.39
C ARG A 778 3.48 -11.15 -24.36
N ASP A 779 4.68 -10.93 -23.84
CA ASP A 779 5.87 -10.66 -24.64
C ASP A 779 6.49 -11.97 -25.18
N SER A 780 7.58 -11.84 -25.95
CA SER A 780 8.30 -13.00 -26.52
C SER A 780 8.93 -13.93 -25.46
N LYS A 781 9.08 -13.46 -24.23
CA LYS A 781 9.58 -14.22 -23.08
C LYS A 781 8.45 -14.76 -22.19
N ASN A 782 7.20 -14.67 -22.66
CA ASN A 782 6.00 -15.12 -21.97
C ASN A 782 5.67 -14.31 -20.70
N PHE A 783 6.17 -13.08 -20.55
CA PHE A 783 5.81 -12.18 -19.46
C PHE A 783 4.57 -11.33 -19.80
N PRO A 784 3.69 -11.03 -18.82
CA PRO A 784 2.56 -10.14 -19.02
C PRO A 784 2.96 -8.73 -19.47
N VAL A 785 2.27 -8.20 -20.48
CA VAL A 785 2.44 -6.81 -20.96
C VAL A 785 1.39 -5.91 -20.32
N TRP A 786 1.72 -5.33 -19.17
CA TRP A 786 0.76 -4.57 -18.36
C TRP A 786 0.31 -3.25 -18.97
N ASN A 787 1.09 -2.64 -19.88
CA ASN A 787 0.63 -1.46 -20.62
C ASN A 787 -0.70 -1.71 -21.39
N ALA A 788 -0.99 -2.96 -21.78
CA ALA A 788 -2.23 -3.33 -22.44
C ALA A 788 -3.48 -3.25 -21.53
N LEU A 789 -3.30 -3.19 -20.20
CA LEU A 789 -4.39 -3.12 -19.22
C LEU A 789 -5.32 -1.94 -19.48
N ASN A 790 -4.79 -0.81 -19.96
CA ASN A 790 -5.60 0.36 -20.30
C ASN A 790 -6.58 0.06 -21.46
N GLY A 791 -6.11 -0.61 -22.51
CA GLY A 791 -6.94 -1.00 -23.66
C GLY A 791 -7.96 -2.10 -23.33
N VAL A 792 -7.58 -3.06 -22.47
CA VAL A 792 -8.51 -4.06 -21.93
C VAL A 792 -9.62 -3.39 -21.13
N SER A 793 -9.27 -2.49 -20.23
CA SER A 793 -10.23 -1.78 -19.38
C SER A 793 -11.22 -0.95 -20.20
N GLN A 794 -10.74 -0.20 -21.21
CA GLN A 794 -11.61 0.57 -22.11
C GLN A 794 -12.58 -0.31 -22.92
N SER A 795 -12.11 -1.48 -23.35
CA SER A 795 -12.95 -2.44 -24.08
C SER A 795 -14.06 -2.99 -23.18
N LEU A 796 -13.73 -3.36 -21.94
CA LEU A 796 -14.71 -3.84 -20.95
C LEU A 796 -15.72 -2.75 -20.55
N ASP A 797 -15.29 -1.48 -20.50
CA ASP A 797 -16.19 -0.35 -20.23
C ASP A 797 -17.18 -0.13 -21.39
N THR A 798 -16.75 -0.40 -22.63
CA THR A 798 -17.61 -0.37 -23.82
C THR A 798 -18.62 -1.51 -23.84
N SER A 799 -18.17 -2.74 -23.59
CA SER A 799 -19.03 -3.92 -23.46
C SER A 799 -18.32 -5.04 -22.71
N ILE A 800 -19.00 -5.63 -21.71
CA ILE A 800 -18.47 -6.78 -20.96
C ILE A 800 -18.28 -8.03 -21.83
N LEU A 801 -18.93 -8.11 -23.00
CA LEU A 801 -18.73 -9.22 -23.94
C LEU A 801 -17.31 -9.27 -24.51
N TYR A 802 -16.52 -8.20 -24.40
CA TYR A 802 -15.10 -8.23 -24.76
C TYR A 802 -14.29 -9.26 -23.98
N ILE A 803 -14.77 -9.75 -22.82
CA ILE A 803 -14.16 -10.88 -22.11
C ILE A 803 -13.97 -12.08 -23.05
N PHE A 804 -15.00 -12.41 -23.85
CA PHE A 804 -14.94 -13.52 -24.78
C PHE A 804 -14.09 -13.21 -26.02
N HIS A 805 -13.99 -11.94 -26.42
CA HIS A 805 -13.11 -11.53 -27.53
C HIS A 805 -11.63 -11.82 -27.24
N TYR A 806 -11.21 -11.74 -25.97
CA TYR A 806 -9.82 -12.02 -25.62
C TYR A 806 -9.45 -13.51 -25.64
N ALA A 807 -10.41 -14.42 -25.83
CA ALA A 807 -10.13 -15.85 -25.99
C ALA A 807 -9.14 -16.12 -27.14
N ASP A 808 -9.34 -15.48 -28.29
CA ASP A 808 -8.48 -15.66 -29.49
C ASP A 808 -7.01 -15.36 -29.18
N ARG A 809 -6.77 -14.31 -28.38
CA ARG A 809 -5.40 -13.96 -27.97
C ARG A 809 -4.83 -14.95 -26.95
N ILE A 810 -5.65 -15.44 -26.03
CA ILE A 810 -5.23 -16.44 -25.03
C ILE A 810 -4.90 -17.76 -25.71
N GLU A 811 -5.69 -18.18 -26.69
CA GLU A 811 -5.46 -19.36 -27.52
C GLU A 811 -4.15 -19.26 -28.29
N GLN A 812 -3.91 -18.13 -28.97
CA GLN A 812 -2.65 -17.87 -29.68
C GLN A 812 -1.44 -17.92 -28.75
N ASN A 813 -1.50 -17.26 -27.59
CA ASN A 813 -0.41 -17.25 -26.62
C ASN A 813 -0.16 -18.63 -26.00
N SER A 814 -1.21 -19.44 -25.87
CA SER A 814 -1.17 -20.78 -25.28
C SER A 814 -0.95 -21.88 -26.33
N LYS A 815 -0.79 -21.53 -27.61
CA LYS A 815 -0.65 -22.43 -28.76
C LYS A 815 -1.78 -23.47 -28.86
N LEU A 816 -3.00 -23.03 -28.59
CA LEU A 816 -4.22 -23.84 -28.70
C LEU A 816 -4.82 -23.69 -30.10
N GLU A 817 -5.25 -24.80 -30.71
CA GLU A 817 -5.93 -24.77 -32.02
C GLU A 817 -7.38 -24.29 -31.92
N ASP A 818 -8.07 -24.63 -30.83
CA ASP A 818 -9.46 -24.27 -30.54
C ASP A 818 -9.61 -24.00 -29.02
N MET A 819 -10.68 -23.27 -28.65
CA MET A 819 -11.02 -22.98 -27.25
C MET A 819 -11.32 -24.27 -26.44
N PRO A 820 -10.59 -24.54 -25.34
CA PRO A 820 -10.87 -25.67 -24.45
C PRO A 820 -11.96 -25.34 -23.42
N LEU A 821 -12.58 -26.38 -22.84
CA LEU A 821 -13.65 -26.26 -21.84
C LEU A 821 -13.23 -25.40 -20.63
N TRP A 822 -12.02 -25.62 -20.09
CA TRP A 822 -11.54 -24.86 -18.93
C TRP A 822 -11.45 -23.35 -19.22
N LEU A 823 -11.09 -22.97 -20.45
CA LEU A 823 -10.99 -21.55 -20.83
C LEU A 823 -12.39 -20.94 -20.94
N ALA A 824 -13.34 -21.66 -21.54
CA ALA A 824 -14.73 -21.23 -21.58
C ALA A 824 -15.30 -21.05 -20.17
N GLU A 825 -15.12 -22.02 -19.27
CA GLU A 825 -15.54 -21.93 -17.87
C GLU A 825 -14.93 -20.73 -17.15
N LYS A 826 -13.64 -20.48 -17.36
CA LYS A 826 -12.91 -19.35 -16.76
C LYS A 826 -13.42 -17.99 -17.27
N LEU A 827 -13.67 -17.85 -18.57
CA LEU A 827 -14.24 -16.62 -19.14
C LEU A 827 -15.65 -16.35 -18.62
N PHE A 828 -16.46 -17.39 -18.45
CA PHE A 828 -17.77 -17.27 -17.81
C PHE A 828 -17.68 -16.87 -16.34
N GLN A 829 -16.69 -17.39 -15.61
CA GLN A 829 -16.42 -16.98 -14.23
C GLN A 829 -16.07 -15.48 -14.18
N TYR A 830 -15.14 -15.02 -15.01
CA TYR A 830 -14.80 -13.59 -15.08
C TYR A 830 -16.00 -12.72 -15.44
N TYR A 831 -16.82 -13.17 -16.40
CA TYR A 831 -18.03 -12.46 -16.80
C TYR A 831 -19.04 -12.33 -15.64
N GLY A 832 -19.28 -13.43 -14.92
CA GLY A 832 -20.16 -13.45 -13.76
C GLY A 832 -19.69 -12.49 -12.67
N ILE A 833 -18.41 -12.61 -12.27
CA ILE A 833 -17.79 -11.75 -11.25
C ILE A 833 -17.93 -10.26 -11.62
N LEU A 834 -17.56 -9.88 -12.84
CA LEU A 834 -17.61 -8.48 -13.28
C LEU A 834 -19.04 -7.96 -13.40
N THR A 835 -19.98 -8.80 -13.84
CA THR A 835 -21.39 -8.43 -13.91
C THR A 835 -21.95 -8.17 -12.51
N GLU A 836 -21.71 -9.06 -11.55
CA GLU A 836 -22.14 -8.90 -10.16
C GLU A 836 -21.54 -7.66 -9.52
N TYR A 837 -20.25 -7.39 -9.78
CA TYR A 837 -19.60 -6.17 -9.32
C TYR A 837 -20.23 -4.91 -9.93
N TYR A 838 -20.38 -4.83 -11.25
CA TYR A 838 -20.98 -3.66 -11.90
C TYR A 838 -22.43 -3.42 -11.50
N GLN A 839 -23.19 -4.47 -11.17
CA GLN A 839 -24.53 -4.35 -10.62
C GLN A 839 -24.56 -3.68 -9.24
N THR A 840 -23.48 -3.78 -8.44
CA THR A 840 -23.40 -3.05 -7.17
C THR A 840 -23.23 -1.55 -7.32
N ILE A 841 -22.66 -1.11 -8.46
CA ILE A 841 -22.46 0.30 -8.79
C ILE A 841 -23.68 0.85 -9.54
N ASN A 842 -24.19 0.08 -10.51
CA ASN A 842 -25.39 0.38 -11.27
C ASN A 842 -26.34 -0.82 -11.24
N PRO A 843 -27.39 -0.81 -10.39
CA PRO A 843 -28.36 -1.92 -10.29
C PRO A 843 -29.03 -2.29 -11.62
N ASN A 844 -29.09 -1.35 -12.57
CA ASN A 844 -29.66 -1.56 -13.90
C ASN A 844 -28.63 -2.06 -14.94
N TYR A 845 -27.43 -2.45 -14.51
CA TYR A 845 -26.38 -2.93 -15.42
C TYR A 845 -26.85 -4.18 -16.19
N GLY A 846 -26.87 -4.08 -17.52
CA GLY A 846 -27.50 -5.04 -18.42
C GLY A 846 -26.72 -6.34 -18.68
N GLY A 847 -25.54 -6.53 -18.09
CA GLY A 847 -24.68 -7.70 -18.37
C GLY A 847 -25.40 -9.04 -18.17
N ALA A 848 -26.12 -9.23 -17.07
CA ALA A 848 -26.86 -10.47 -16.82
C ALA A 848 -27.92 -10.77 -17.90
N LYS A 849 -28.60 -9.73 -18.41
CA LYS A 849 -29.58 -9.87 -19.50
C LYS A 849 -28.89 -10.26 -20.81
N GLN A 850 -27.74 -9.64 -21.11
CA GLN A 850 -26.95 -9.95 -22.30
C GLN A 850 -26.44 -11.39 -22.30
N LEU A 851 -25.97 -11.89 -21.15
CA LEU A 851 -25.53 -13.28 -21.04
C LEU A 851 -26.70 -14.24 -21.22
N LYS A 852 -27.80 -14.00 -20.51
CA LYS A 852 -29.01 -14.83 -20.61
C LYS A 852 -29.53 -14.90 -22.05
N MET A 853 -29.54 -13.78 -22.76
CA MET A 853 -29.87 -13.73 -24.18
C MET A 853 -28.98 -14.66 -25.01
N ILE A 854 -27.66 -14.60 -24.84
CA ILE A 854 -26.73 -15.48 -25.57
C ILE A 854 -26.98 -16.95 -25.24
N GLN A 855 -27.21 -17.26 -23.96
CA GLN A 855 -27.48 -18.62 -23.50
C GLN A 855 -28.73 -19.20 -24.15
N GLU A 856 -29.84 -18.45 -24.11
CA GLU A 856 -31.12 -18.86 -24.69
C GLU A 856 -31.02 -19.11 -26.20
N ILE A 857 -30.35 -18.21 -26.94
CA ILE A 857 -30.17 -18.35 -28.39
C ILE A 857 -29.37 -19.61 -28.72
N VAL A 858 -28.33 -19.91 -27.95
CA VAL A 858 -27.51 -21.11 -28.14
C VAL A 858 -28.26 -22.38 -27.77
N ASP A 859 -28.96 -22.39 -26.63
CA ASP A 859 -29.74 -23.54 -26.19
C ASP A 859 -30.84 -23.88 -27.21
N GLN A 860 -31.49 -22.88 -27.78
CA GLN A 860 -32.49 -23.04 -28.82
C GLN A 860 -31.93 -23.70 -30.09
N TYR A 861 -30.80 -23.21 -30.63
CA TYR A 861 -30.25 -23.85 -31.83
C TYR A 861 -29.63 -25.21 -31.53
N ALA A 862 -29.11 -25.44 -30.32
CA ALA A 862 -28.54 -26.72 -29.90
C ALA A 862 -29.58 -27.85 -29.82
N CYS A 863 -30.87 -27.52 -29.76
CA CYS A 863 -31.98 -28.46 -29.83
C CYS A 863 -32.21 -29.03 -31.23
N PHE A 864 -31.83 -28.34 -32.31
CA PHE A 864 -32.00 -28.83 -33.69
C PHE A 864 -30.68 -29.00 -34.45
N TYR A 865 -29.58 -28.42 -33.99
CA TYR A 865 -28.27 -28.49 -34.63
C TYR A 865 -27.14 -28.60 -33.60
N ARG A 866 -26.19 -29.54 -33.81
CA ARG A 866 -24.93 -29.60 -33.06
C ARG A 866 -23.76 -29.79 -34.02
N ALA A 867 -22.62 -29.20 -33.69
CA ALA A 867 -21.40 -29.39 -34.47
C ALA A 867 -20.76 -30.77 -34.23
N LYS A 868 -20.27 -31.39 -35.31
CA LYS A 868 -19.49 -32.64 -35.26
C LYS A 868 -18.01 -32.41 -34.94
N GLY A 869 -17.47 -31.29 -35.44
CA GLY A 869 -16.06 -30.89 -35.29
C GLY A 869 -15.80 -29.84 -34.21
N ARG A 870 -14.53 -29.54 -33.96
CA ARG A 870 -14.06 -28.55 -32.96
C ARG A 870 -13.89 -27.14 -33.50
N ALA A 871 -14.13 -26.89 -34.78
CA ALA A 871 -13.97 -25.56 -35.35
C ALA A 871 -15.07 -24.58 -34.90
N ALA A 872 -14.68 -23.34 -34.56
CA ALA A 872 -15.57 -22.25 -34.17
C ALA A 872 -16.74 -22.02 -35.15
N TYR A 873 -16.42 -21.98 -36.45
CA TYR A 873 -17.41 -21.72 -37.50
C TYR A 873 -18.49 -22.81 -37.55
N ALA A 874 -18.15 -24.06 -37.21
CA ALA A 874 -19.10 -25.17 -37.20
C ALA A 874 -20.08 -25.04 -36.02
N ARG A 875 -19.59 -24.72 -34.82
CA ARG A 875 -20.43 -24.50 -33.63
C ARG A 875 -21.43 -23.36 -33.80
N LEU A 876 -21.06 -22.33 -34.55
CA LEU A 876 -21.83 -21.11 -34.73
C LEU A 876 -22.67 -21.07 -36.03
N ARG A 877 -22.80 -22.18 -36.77
CA ARG A 877 -23.48 -22.15 -38.09
C ARG A 877 -24.91 -21.57 -38.04
N PRO A 878 -25.83 -22.04 -37.16
CA PRO A 878 -27.18 -21.47 -37.11
C PRO A 878 -27.21 -19.99 -36.75
N PHE A 879 -26.36 -19.58 -35.80
CA PHE A 879 -26.19 -18.19 -35.41
C PHE A 879 -25.71 -17.32 -36.59
N ASN A 880 -24.70 -17.80 -37.31
CA ASN A 880 -24.11 -17.10 -38.45
C ASN A 880 -25.10 -16.97 -39.62
N THR A 881 -25.88 -18.00 -39.88
CA THR A 881 -26.93 -17.99 -40.91
C THR A 881 -27.97 -16.93 -40.60
N ALA A 882 -28.55 -16.93 -39.38
CA ALA A 882 -29.54 -15.94 -38.98
C ALA A 882 -28.99 -14.50 -39.02
N ALA A 883 -27.78 -14.29 -38.51
CA ALA A 883 -27.15 -12.97 -38.53
C ALA A 883 -26.88 -12.48 -39.97
N LYS A 884 -26.43 -13.37 -40.86
CA LYS A 884 -26.15 -13.05 -42.26
C LYS A 884 -27.42 -12.60 -42.99
N VAL A 885 -28.53 -13.33 -42.81
CA VAL A 885 -29.83 -12.96 -43.41
C VAL A 885 -30.23 -11.53 -43.03
N ILE A 886 -30.12 -11.15 -41.76
CA ILE A 886 -30.47 -9.79 -41.31
C ILE A 886 -29.55 -8.73 -41.92
N LEU A 887 -28.25 -9.02 -42.01
CA LEU A 887 -27.23 -8.09 -42.49
C LEU A 887 -27.24 -7.87 -44.01
N ASP A 888 -27.64 -8.90 -44.77
CA ASP A 888 -27.67 -8.90 -46.24
C ASP A 888 -29.05 -8.50 -46.79
N SER A 889 -30.12 -8.61 -45.99
CA SER A 889 -31.47 -8.16 -46.35
C SER A 889 -31.58 -6.63 -46.45
N LEU A 890 -32.43 -6.16 -47.37
CA LEU A 890 -32.72 -4.73 -47.56
C LEU A 890 -33.24 -4.06 -46.27
N PRO A 891 -32.91 -2.79 -46.01
CA PRO A 891 -33.40 -2.08 -44.82
C PRO A 891 -34.93 -2.07 -44.66
N SER A 892 -35.66 -2.10 -45.79
CA SER A 892 -37.13 -2.09 -45.88
C SER A 892 -37.79 -3.46 -45.67
N THR A 893 -37.03 -4.56 -45.55
CA THR A 893 -37.60 -5.89 -45.33
C THR A 893 -38.34 -5.94 -43.98
N SER A 894 -39.61 -6.38 -44.00
CA SER A 894 -40.43 -6.56 -42.79
C SER A 894 -39.89 -7.67 -41.88
N GLN A 895 -40.24 -7.64 -40.59
CA GLN A 895 -39.80 -8.65 -39.63
C GLN A 895 -40.34 -10.05 -39.97
N GLU A 896 -41.58 -10.15 -40.42
CA GLU A 896 -42.18 -11.41 -40.89
C GLU A 896 -41.41 -12.00 -42.07
N ASN A 897 -40.99 -11.15 -43.02
CA ASN A 897 -40.18 -11.61 -44.15
C ASN A 897 -38.77 -12.02 -43.73
N LEU A 898 -38.14 -11.30 -42.79
CA LEU A 898 -36.85 -11.71 -42.23
C LEU A 898 -36.93 -13.08 -41.56
N LYS A 899 -38.01 -13.33 -40.80
CA LYS A 899 -38.25 -14.62 -40.16
C LYS A 899 -38.32 -15.74 -41.19
N LEU A 900 -39.17 -15.60 -42.21
CA LEU A 900 -39.34 -16.61 -43.26
C LEU A 900 -38.03 -16.92 -44.00
N ILE A 901 -37.20 -15.90 -44.27
CA ILE A 901 -35.89 -16.10 -44.91
C ILE A 901 -34.93 -16.86 -43.99
N ILE A 902 -34.89 -16.51 -42.69
CA ILE A 902 -34.05 -17.24 -41.71
C ILE A 902 -34.50 -18.71 -41.61
N GLU A 903 -35.80 -18.96 -41.52
CA GLU A 903 -36.36 -20.31 -41.44
C GLU A 903 -35.98 -21.15 -42.68
N GLY A 904 -36.12 -20.57 -43.87
CA GLY A 904 -35.77 -21.22 -45.14
C GLY A 904 -34.27 -21.57 -45.23
N GLU A 905 -33.39 -20.64 -44.89
CA GLU A 905 -31.94 -20.84 -44.91
C GLU A 905 -31.48 -21.88 -43.87
N LEU A 906 -32.13 -21.92 -42.69
CA LEU A 906 -31.84 -22.93 -41.67
C LEU A 906 -32.37 -24.31 -42.04
N MET A 907 -33.54 -24.40 -42.68
CA MET A 907 -34.05 -25.68 -43.18
C MET A 907 -33.14 -26.24 -44.28
N ALA A 908 -32.66 -25.40 -45.19
CA ALA A 908 -31.67 -25.79 -46.20
C ALA A 908 -30.36 -26.28 -45.55
N LEU A 909 -29.93 -25.65 -44.45
CA LEU A 909 -28.79 -26.12 -43.66
C LEU A 909 -29.03 -27.53 -43.07
N LEU A 910 -30.21 -27.81 -42.53
CA LEU A 910 -30.53 -29.14 -41.97
C LEU A 910 -30.64 -30.22 -43.05
N ASP A 911 -31.28 -29.91 -44.18
CA ASP A 911 -31.41 -30.85 -45.30
C ASP A 911 -30.02 -31.20 -45.87
N GLY A 912 -29.12 -30.21 -46.01
CA GLY A 912 -27.73 -30.47 -46.39
C GLY A 912 -26.95 -31.35 -45.41
N ILE A 913 -27.30 -31.36 -44.12
CA ILE A 913 -26.70 -32.28 -43.12
C ILE A 913 -27.30 -33.69 -43.26
N ARG A 914 -28.61 -33.82 -43.50
CA ARG A 914 -29.28 -35.10 -43.75
C ARG A 914 -28.69 -35.79 -44.98
N ASP A 915 -28.44 -35.01 -46.04
CA ASP A 915 -27.88 -35.48 -47.30
C ASP A 915 -26.34 -35.65 -47.25
N LYS A 916 -25.73 -35.43 -46.09
CA LYS A 916 -24.27 -35.51 -45.84
C LYS A 916 -23.42 -34.57 -46.71
N HIS A 917 -24.01 -33.53 -47.28
CA HIS A 917 -23.30 -32.46 -47.98
C HIS A 917 -22.64 -31.47 -47.02
N ILE A 918 -23.17 -31.36 -45.80
CA ILE A 918 -22.75 -30.40 -44.78
C ILE A 918 -22.43 -31.14 -43.48
N ASP A 919 -21.24 -30.90 -42.91
CA ASP A 919 -20.87 -31.51 -41.63
C ASP A 919 -21.71 -30.96 -40.46
N GLY A 920 -22.35 -31.85 -39.70
CA GLY A 920 -23.18 -31.51 -38.53
C GLY A 920 -23.75 -32.76 -37.88
N TYR A 921 -24.35 -32.60 -36.71
CA TYR A 921 -25.11 -33.62 -36.01
C TYR A 921 -26.51 -33.09 -35.72
N LEU A 922 -27.52 -33.85 -36.14
CA LEU A 922 -28.92 -33.61 -35.81
C LEU A 922 -29.29 -34.54 -34.65
N PRO A 923 -29.92 -34.02 -33.57
CA PRO A 923 -30.50 -34.90 -32.57
C PRO A 923 -31.48 -35.89 -33.20
N ASP A 924 -31.52 -37.13 -32.70
CA ASP A 924 -32.23 -38.25 -33.36
C ASP A 924 -33.71 -37.96 -33.63
N ASP A 925 -34.37 -37.25 -32.72
CA ASP A 925 -35.76 -36.79 -32.84
C ASP A 925 -35.98 -35.84 -34.04
N ILE A 926 -34.98 -35.01 -34.34
CA ILE A 926 -35.02 -33.97 -35.38
C ILE A 926 -34.63 -34.57 -36.74
N PHE A 927 -33.75 -35.57 -36.73
CA PHE A 927 -33.44 -36.33 -37.93
C PHE A 927 -34.69 -37.02 -38.49
N LYS A 928 -35.54 -37.59 -37.61
CA LYS A 928 -36.74 -38.37 -37.99
C LYS A 928 -38.00 -37.53 -38.19
N ASN A 929 -38.14 -36.39 -37.53
CA ASN A 929 -39.35 -35.57 -37.56
C ASN A 929 -39.07 -34.17 -38.12
N ARG A 930 -39.50 -33.93 -39.38
CA ARG A 930 -39.30 -32.65 -40.08
C ARG A 930 -40.16 -31.53 -39.51
N GLU A 931 -41.41 -31.79 -39.14
CA GLU A 931 -42.31 -30.79 -38.53
C GLU A 931 -41.77 -30.27 -37.19
N LYS A 932 -41.20 -31.16 -36.37
CA LYS A 932 -40.55 -30.77 -35.11
C LYS A 932 -39.31 -29.89 -35.34
N ALA A 933 -38.58 -30.13 -36.43
CA ALA A 933 -37.45 -29.28 -36.82
C ALA A 933 -37.91 -27.86 -37.22
N GLU A 934 -38.98 -27.77 -38.01
CA GLU A 934 -39.58 -26.50 -38.43
C GLU A 934 -40.07 -25.67 -37.24
N GLN A 935 -40.74 -26.30 -36.26
CA GLN A 935 -41.18 -25.63 -35.04
C GLN A 935 -40.02 -25.04 -34.24
N LEU A 936 -38.94 -25.81 -34.02
CA LEU A 936 -37.77 -25.35 -33.27
C LEU A 936 -36.98 -24.26 -34.01
N ILE A 937 -36.89 -24.36 -35.33
CA ILE A 937 -36.28 -23.32 -36.18
C ILE A 937 -37.10 -22.03 -36.09
N SER A 938 -38.44 -22.11 -36.12
CA SER A 938 -39.30 -20.93 -36.00
C SER A 938 -39.13 -20.23 -34.66
N ILE A 939 -39.08 -20.99 -33.56
CA ILE A 939 -38.82 -20.46 -32.21
C ILE A 939 -37.47 -19.74 -32.14
N PHE A 940 -36.43 -20.32 -32.74
CA PHE A 940 -35.10 -19.71 -32.80
C PHE A 940 -35.09 -18.44 -33.66
N ALA A 941 -35.72 -18.47 -34.84
CA ALA A 941 -35.78 -17.33 -35.76
C ALA A 941 -36.49 -16.14 -35.10
N ASP A 942 -37.63 -16.37 -34.46
CA ASP A 942 -38.36 -15.37 -33.68
C ASP A 942 -37.49 -14.79 -32.57
N SER A 943 -36.90 -15.66 -31.74
CA SER A 943 -36.08 -15.25 -30.61
C SER A 943 -34.84 -14.46 -31.04
N PHE A 944 -34.22 -14.83 -32.17
CA PHE A 944 -33.06 -14.13 -32.72
C PHE A 944 -33.44 -12.72 -33.20
N ILE A 945 -34.56 -12.58 -33.91
CA ILE A 945 -35.05 -11.27 -34.36
C ILE A 945 -35.46 -10.41 -33.16
N GLU A 946 -36.21 -10.96 -32.21
CA GLU A 946 -36.70 -10.22 -31.06
C GLU A 946 -35.56 -9.80 -30.12
N LYS A 947 -34.79 -10.75 -29.60
CA LYS A 947 -33.83 -10.48 -28.51
C LYS A 947 -32.53 -9.88 -29.03
N ILE A 948 -31.99 -10.39 -30.13
CA ILE A 948 -30.71 -9.88 -30.68
C ILE A 948 -30.96 -8.64 -31.54
N PHE A 949 -31.82 -8.72 -32.56
CA PHE A 949 -31.95 -7.62 -33.51
C PHE A 949 -32.80 -6.46 -32.99
N ASN A 950 -33.98 -6.73 -32.41
CA ASN A 950 -34.88 -5.66 -31.96
C ASN A 950 -34.46 -5.08 -30.61
N GLU A 951 -34.23 -5.92 -29.60
CA GLU A 951 -33.91 -5.45 -28.24
C GLU A 951 -32.44 -5.00 -28.11
N TYR A 952 -31.48 -5.89 -28.39
CA TYR A 952 -30.06 -5.59 -28.19
C TYR A 952 -29.49 -4.64 -29.24
N CYS A 953 -29.84 -4.82 -30.52
CA CYS A 953 -29.37 -3.96 -31.62
C CYS A 953 -30.34 -2.82 -31.99
N GLN A 954 -31.46 -2.64 -31.27
CA GLN A 954 -32.40 -1.54 -31.49
C GLN A 954 -32.91 -1.42 -32.94
N LYS A 955 -33.03 -2.56 -33.65
CA LYS A 955 -33.40 -2.65 -35.07
C LYS A 955 -32.37 -2.02 -36.03
N GLU A 956 -31.18 -1.70 -35.55
CA GLU A 956 -30.10 -1.14 -36.36
C GLU A 956 -29.12 -2.21 -36.84
N ARG A 957 -29.00 -2.35 -38.16
CA ARG A 957 -28.03 -3.28 -38.78
C ARG A 957 -26.58 -2.86 -38.52
N SER A 958 -26.31 -1.56 -38.38
CA SER A 958 -24.99 -1.01 -38.00
C SER A 958 -24.54 -1.53 -36.63
N LEU A 959 -25.43 -1.54 -35.63
CA LEU A 959 -25.16 -2.06 -34.29
C LEU A 959 -24.93 -3.58 -34.32
N LEU A 960 -25.71 -4.31 -35.13
CA LEU A 960 -25.47 -5.75 -35.34
C LEU A 960 -24.08 -5.97 -35.98
N ARG A 961 -23.71 -5.24 -37.04
CA ARG A 961 -22.37 -5.34 -37.67
C ARG A 961 -21.25 -5.05 -36.67
N LYS A 962 -21.41 -4.04 -35.81
CA LYS A 962 -20.42 -3.67 -34.81
C LYS A 962 -20.25 -4.75 -33.73
N ASN A 963 -21.34 -5.36 -33.28
CA ASN A 963 -21.35 -6.25 -32.11
C ASN A 963 -21.36 -7.75 -32.44
N ILE A 964 -21.58 -8.14 -33.70
CA ILE A 964 -21.73 -9.54 -34.11
C ILE A 964 -20.56 -10.43 -33.69
N ASN A 965 -19.33 -9.92 -33.78
CA ASN A 965 -18.15 -10.69 -33.39
C ASN A 965 -18.10 -10.94 -31.88
N LEU A 966 -18.55 -9.99 -31.06
CA LEU A 966 -18.64 -10.17 -29.61
C LEU A 966 -19.71 -11.20 -29.25
N LEU A 967 -20.88 -11.12 -29.89
CA LEU A 967 -21.98 -12.08 -29.70
C LEU A 967 -21.57 -13.50 -30.13
N ARG A 968 -20.89 -13.64 -31.27
CA ARG A 968 -20.33 -14.91 -31.75
C ARG A 968 -19.39 -15.54 -30.73
N LYS A 969 -18.45 -14.75 -30.18
CA LYS A 969 -17.47 -15.25 -29.21
C LYS A 969 -18.13 -15.67 -27.89
N GLY A 970 -19.11 -14.93 -27.41
CA GLY A 970 -19.92 -15.34 -26.25
C GLY A 970 -20.72 -16.61 -26.51
N ALA A 971 -21.36 -16.72 -27.68
CA ALA A 971 -22.14 -17.90 -28.08
C ALA A 971 -21.25 -19.14 -28.21
N GLU A 972 -20.05 -19.00 -28.78
CA GLU A 972 -19.09 -20.09 -28.89
C GLU A 972 -18.63 -20.60 -27.52
N ALA A 973 -18.24 -19.68 -26.62
CA ALA A 973 -17.82 -20.04 -25.27
C ALA A 973 -18.94 -20.78 -24.52
N TYR A 974 -20.20 -20.32 -24.65
CA TYR A 974 -21.33 -20.98 -24.01
C TYR A 974 -21.60 -22.37 -24.61
N TYR A 975 -21.57 -22.48 -25.94
CA TYR A 975 -21.75 -23.76 -26.62
C TYR A 975 -20.73 -24.80 -26.14
N ILE A 976 -19.45 -24.41 -26.00
CA ILE A 976 -18.40 -25.30 -25.52
C ILE A 976 -18.65 -25.70 -24.07
N LYS A 977 -19.01 -24.74 -23.21
CA LYS A 977 -19.30 -24.99 -21.79
C LYS A 977 -20.44 -25.98 -21.58
N THR A 978 -21.51 -25.87 -22.37
CA THR A 978 -22.75 -26.64 -22.15
C THR A 978 -22.84 -27.89 -23.03
N TYR A 979 -22.42 -27.80 -24.29
CA TYR A 979 -22.60 -28.83 -25.32
C TYR A 979 -21.28 -29.39 -25.87
N GLY A 980 -20.14 -28.91 -25.40
CA GLY A 980 -18.84 -29.47 -25.73
C GLY A 980 -18.72 -30.91 -25.23
N LYS A 981 -18.13 -31.79 -26.04
CA LYS A 981 -17.82 -33.16 -25.58
C LYS A 981 -16.75 -33.09 -24.49
N LYS A 982 -17.06 -33.55 -23.27
CA LYS A 982 -16.04 -33.78 -22.23
C LYS A 982 -15.05 -34.82 -22.78
N SER A 983 -13.78 -34.45 -22.93
CA SER A 983 -12.73 -35.42 -23.27
C SER A 983 -12.47 -36.31 -22.06
N GLU A 984 -12.37 -37.63 -22.27
CA GLU A 984 -11.97 -38.66 -21.28
C GLU A 984 -10.50 -38.56 -20.82
N LEU A 985 -9.91 -37.37 -20.72
CA LEU A 985 -8.53 -37.20 -20.24
C LEU A 985 -8.46 -36.08 -19.21
N GLN A 986 -8.75 -36.44 -17.95
CA GLN A 986 -8.36 -35.73 -16.74
C GLN A 986 -7.79 -36.72 -15.71
N GLU A 987 -7.04 -37.73 -16.16
CA GLU A 987 -6.03 -38.41 -15.35
C GLU A 987 -4.65 -37.89 -15.79
N GLU A 988 -4.28 -36.71 -15.28
CA GLU A 988 -2.89 -36.22 -15.11
C GLU A 988 -2.95 -34.71 -14.80
N ASN A 989 -3.20 -34.39 -13.53
CA ASN A 989 -2.70 -33.18 -12.84
C ASN A 989 -2.83 -33.33 -11.33
#